data_AF-A0AAW0F4Z7-F1
#
_entry.id   AF-A0AAW0F4Z7-F1
#
_cell.length_a   1.000
_cell.length_b   1.000
_cell.length_c   1.000
_cell.angle_alpha   90.00
_cell.angle_beta   90.00
_cell.angle_gamma   90.00
#
_symmetry.space_group_name_H-M   'P 1'
#
loop_
_entity.id
_entity.type
_entity.pdbx_description
1 polymer ?
#
loop_
_entity_poly.entity_id
_entity_poly.type
_entity_poly.pdbx_seq_one_letter_code
_entity_poly.pdbx_strand_id
1 'polypeptide(L)'
;MAEVLRRESSSDSGTKWESLRSHCTSIAASEGAAEVETHVPTSGGGVHTETDADARLHQVTAVYEERLRVLQATNEGLEATIRDMKAAQQLRELEMMRLRTTVEAMTRETQQRELEASLMRATIATATEEAAGLRRKATQLGEQCAQKDVRIAELIVVVNILKDSIENPPPADKEGVSLTKRLEAVNINGTDFLTLTPPVASLHALRSVILKGSVITTIQALRHATQLEEVELTDTRVVDITPLTASLRDLKKLGLWNSGVTSIAAIAGATQLEYVDLDGTSVEDITPLTGSARSLRTLDLQNTGVSSIAAIAGATQLEDVSLDGTNVTDITPLTASARSLKILWLSNSGVTSIEAIAGATHLEDVSLAGTAITDITPLTASTRSLRKLVLWDSGVTRIEAIASASQLEYVDFAGTAVTDIKPLTASARSLKKLWLSDSGVTSIEAIAGATHLEEVELNGTAVTDITPLTASARSLEKLGLANTSVTSIAAIAGATQLEYVDLTGTKVTDITPLTASLRTLKKLVLSKSSVTGIEAIAGATQLEEVNLNGTNVTDVAGLTASASSLKKLWLSDSGVTSIEAIAGATQLEEVNLNGTKVTDIAGLTASRSSLEKLGLANSGVTSIAAIAGATQLEYVNLDDTKVTDITPLTASLRTLKKLWLANSSVTSIEAIAGASQLEMVDLRGTKVTDTSMLPRSVKVKR
;
A
#
# COMPACT_ATOMS: atom_id res chain seq x y z
N MET A 1 -30.83 -36.25 -45.62
CA MET A 1 -31.69 -37.40 -45.99
C MET A 1 -32.65 -37.08 -47.15
N ALA A 2 -33.58 -36.14 -47.01
CA ALA A 2 -34.52 -35.77 -48.09
C ALA A 2 -33.83 -35.24 -49.37
N GLU A 3 -32.71 -34.52 -49.24
CA GLU A 3 -31.90 -34.02 -50.36
C GLU A 3 -31.20 -35.14 -51.15
N VAL A 4 -30.78 -36.22 -50.47
CA VAL A 4 -30.09 -37.38 -51.05
C VAL A 4 -31.08 -38.24 -51.84
N LEU A 5 -32.27 -38.44 -51.29
CA LEU A 5 -33.37 -39.14 -51.96
C LEU A 5 -33.87 -38.43 -53.23
N ARG A 6 -33.68 -37.11 -53.36
CA ARG A 6 -34.01 -36.35 -54.58
C ARG A 6 -32.98 -36.48 -55.71
N ARG A 7 -31.74 -36.91 -55.41
CA ARG A 7 -30.64 -36.98 -56.40
C ARG A 7 -30.41 -38.35 -57.03
N GLU A 8 -30.96 -39.43 -56.46
CA GLU A 8 -30.79 -40.80 -56.98
C GLU A 8 -31.95 -41.25 -57.89
N SER A 9 -31.66 -41.40 -59.20
CA SER A 9 -32.63 -41.77 -60.24
C SER A 9 -32.77 -43.29 -60.49
N SER A 10 -32.29 -44.14 -59.58
CA SER A 10 -32.40 -45.61 -59.69
C SER A 10 -33.80 -46.12 -59.29
N SER A 11 -34.37 -47.05 -60.07
CA SER A 11 -35.64 -47.74 -59.78
C SER A 11 -35.46 -49.01 -58.92
N ASP A 12 -34.24 -49.30 -58.46
CA ASP A 12 -33.95 -50.47 -57.64
C ASP A 12 -33.82 -50.08 -56.15
N SER A 13 -34.76 -50.56 -55.33
CA SER A 13 -34.91 -50.19 -53.92
C SER A 13 -33.74 -50.66 -53.05
N GLY A 14 -33.02 -51.73 -53.43
CA GLY A 14 -31.85 -52.23 -52.70
C GLY A 14 -30.68 -51.24 -52.69
N THR A 15 -30.40 -50.60 -53.85
CA THR A 15 -29.31 -49.63 -53.99
C THR A 15 -29.54 -48.32 -53.24
N LYS A 16 -30.80 -47.86 -53.12
CA LYS A 16 -31.17 -46.69 -52.31
C LYS A 16 -30.94 -46.91 -50.82
N TRP A 17 -31.21 -48.12 -50.32
CA TRP A 17 -31.02 -48.46 -48.91
C TRP A 17 -29.55 -48.55 -48.49
N GLU A 18 -28.66 -49.05 -49.36
CA GLU A 18 -27.22 -49.10 -49.09
C GLU A 18 -26.56 -47.72 -49.15
N SER A 19 -26.99 -46.85 -50.06
CA SER A 19 -26.53 -45.46 -50.17
C SER A 19 -26.92 -44.62 -48.94
N LEU A 20 -28.17 -44.77 -48.46
CA LEU A 20 -28.64 -44.18 -47.21
C LEU A 20 -27.91 -44.71 -45.97
N ARG A 21 -27.67 -46.02 -45.91
CA ARG A 21 -26.92 -46.65 -44.81
C ARG A 21 -25.49 -46.09 -44.73
N SER A 22 -24.80 -45.99 -45.86
CA SER A 22 -23.44 -45.43 -45.94
C SER A 22 -23.39 -43.97 -45.48
N HIS A 23 -24.35 -43.14 -45.91
CA HIS A 23 -24.44 -41.74 -45.52
C HIS A 23 -24.76 -41.55 -44.02
N CYS A 24 -25.69 -42.32 -43.46
CA CYS A 24 -26.02 -42.22 -42.03
C CYS A 24 -24.86 -42.70 -41.14
N THR A 25 -24.09 -43.69 -41.58
CA THR A 25 -22.91 -44.17 -40.85
C THR A 25 -21.78 -43.14 -40.86
N SER A 26 -21.62 -42.40 -41.97
CA SER A 26 -20.67 -41.28 -42.08
C SER A 26 -21.02 -40.10 -41.16
N ILE A 27 -22.30 -39.78 -41.01
CA ILE A 27 -22.77 -38.65 -40.17
C ILE A 27 -22.65 -39.02 -38.68
N ALA A 28 -23.01 -40.26 -38.30
CA ALA A 28 -22.83 -40.75 -36.93
C ALA A 28 -21.36 -40.74 -36.48
N ALA A 29 -20.43 -40.99 -37.42
CA ALA A 29 -18.99 -40.94 -37.15
C ALA A 29 -18.44 -39.50 -36.98
N SER A 30 -19.02 -38.50 -37.63
CA SER A 30 -18.58 -37.09 -37.51
C SER A 30 -19.12 -36.36 -36.29
N GLU A 31 -20.24 -36.81 -35.72
CA GLU A 31 -20.91 -36.15 -34.59
C GLU A 31 -20.67 -36.82 -33.22
N GLY A 32 -19.89 -37.90 -33.16
CA GLY A 32 -19.46 -38.51 -31.89
C GLY A 32 -20.59 -39.12 -31.06
N ALA A 33 -21.70 -39.55 -31.67
CA ALA A 33 -22.79 -40.21 -30.98
C ALA A 33 -22.50 -41.72 -30.82
N ALA A 34 -22.11 -42.12 -29.61
CA ALA A 34 -22.09 -43.53 -29.22
C ALA A 34 -23.53 -44.02 -29.03
N GLU A 35 -23.82 -45.20 -29.60
CA GLU A 35 -25.03 -46.01 -29.42
C GLU A 35 -26.35 -45.47 -30.00
N VAL A 36 -26.61 -45.83 -31.26
CA VAL A 36 -27.98 -46.10 -31.72
C VAL A 36 -28.15 -47.61 -31.69
N GLU A 37 -28.77 -48.14 -30.62
CA GLU A 37 -29.20 -49.55 -30.56
C GLU A 37 -30.19 -49.83 -31.71
N THR A 38 -29.71 -50.49 -32.76
CA THR A 38 -30.59 -51.11 -33.75
C THR A 38 -31.10 -52.44 -33.18
N HIS A 39 -32.27 -52.42 -32.53
CA HIS A 39 -33.00 -53.66 -32.26
C HIS A 39 -33.48 -54.27 -33.59
N VAL A 40 -32.74 -55.26 -34.09
CA VAL A 40 -33.14 -56.13 -35.20
C VAL A 40 -33.52 -57.50 -34.61
N PRO A 41 -34.77 -57.99 -34.79
CA PRO A 41 -35.07 -59.39 -34.49
C PRO A 41 -34.50 -60.28 -35.60
N THR A 42 -33.75 -61.29 -35.20
CA THR A 42 -33.24 -62.34 -36.08
C THR A 42 -34.34 -63.31 -36.53
N SER A 43 -34.30 -63.64 -37.82
CA SER A 43 -34.88 -64.81 -38.49
C SER A 43 -36.40 -65.01 -38.45
N GLY A 44 -37.02 -64.92 -39.63
CA GLY A 44 -38.33 -65.48 -39.92
C GLY A 44 -38.72 -65.18 -41.37
N GLY A 45 -38.67 -66.19 -42.23
CA GLY A 45 -39.05 -66.06 -43.64
C GLY A 45 -40.52 -65.67 -43.80
N GLY A 46 -40.75 -64.54 -44.47
CA GLY A 46 -42.06 -64.06 -44.86
C GLY A 46 -41.91 -62.99 -45.93
N VAL A 47 -42.58 -63.16 -47.05
CA VAL A 47 -42.66 -62.16 -48.12
C VAL A 47 -43.37 -60.94 -47.56
N HIS A 48 -42.61 -59.90 -47.19
CA HIS A 48 -43.17 -58.60 -46.83
C HIS A 48 -43.41 -57.83 -48.12
N THR A 49 -44.67 -57.52 -48.40
CA THR A 49 -45.06 -56.68 -49.53
C THR A 49 -44.54 -55.26 -49.35
N GLU A 50 -44.24 -54.58 -50.45
CA GLU A 50 -43.72 -53.20 -50.56
C GLU A 50 -44.42 -52.19 -49.62
N THR A 51 -45.70 -52.43 -49.33
CA THR A 51 -46.56 -51.66 -48.41
C THR A 51 -46.13 -51.65 -46.93
N ASP A 52 -45.50 -52.71 -46.40
CA ASP A 52 -45.09 -52.79 -44.98
C ASP A 52 -43.78 -52.02 -44.71
N ALA A 53 -42.89 -51.97 -45.69
CA ALA A 53 -41.65 -51.19 -45.62
C ALA A 53 -41.94 -49.68 -45.70
N ASP A 54 -42.88 -49.28 -46.56
CA ASP A 54 -43.33 -47.88 -46.69
C ASP A 54 -44.03 -47.36 -45.44
N ALA A 55 -44.85 -48.21 -44.77
CA ALA A 55 -45.52 -47.85 -43.52
C ALA A 55 -44.51 -47.62 -42.38
N ARG A 56 -43.47 -48.48 -42.27
CA ARG A 56 -42.40 -48.32 -41.28
C ARG A 56 -41.51 -47.10 -41.59
N LEU A 57 -41.23 -46.83 -42.86
CA LEU A 57 -40.49 -45.64 -43.27
C LEU A 57 -41.25 -44.35 -42.95
N HIS A 58 -42.58 -44.31 -43.15
CA HIS A 58 -43.42 -43.19 -42.74
C HIS A 58 -43.42 -42.98 -41.22
N GLN A 59 -43.48 -44.06 -40.44
CA GLN A 59 -43.46 -43.97 -38.98
C GLN A 59 -42.12 -43.42 -38.45
N VAL A 60 -40.99 -43.90 -39.01
CA VAL A 60 -39.66 -43.40 -38.66
C VAL A 60 -39.51 -41.94 -39.10
N THR A 61 -39.95 -41.59 -40.30
CA THR A 61 -39.90 -40.21 -40.82
C THR A 61 -40.69 -39.25 -39.93
N ALA A 62 -41.90 -39.64 -39.51
CA ALA A 62 -42.72 -38.82 -38.62
C ALA A 62 -42.05 -38.58 -37.24
N VAL A 63 -41.36 -39.58 -36.69
CA VAL A 63 -40.61 -39.43 -35.43
C VAL A 63 -39.41 -38.49 -35.58
N TYR A 64 -38.70 -38.57 -36.71
CA TYR A 64 -37.58 -37.66 -36.98
C TYR A 64 -38.04 -36.22 -37.27
N GLU A 65 -39.15 -36.04 -37.98
CA GLU A 65 -39.75 -34.71 -38.20
C GLU A 65 -40.20 -34.06 -36.90
N GLU A 66 -40.78 -34.83 -35.98
CA GLU A 66 -41.18 -34.31 -34.66
C GLU A 66 -39.97 -33.99 -33.78
N ARG A 67 -38.93 -34.82 -33.77
CA ARG A 67 -37.67 -34.51 -33.08
C ARG A 67 -36.99 -33.26 -33.66
N LEU A 68 -37.02 -33.09 -34.97
CA LEU A 68 -36.48 -31.90 -35.64
C LEU A 68 -37.25 -30.64 -35.24
N ARG A 69 -38.59 -30.71 -35.16
CA ARG A 69 -39.42 -29.59 -34.66
C ARG A 69 -39.08 -29.22 -33.22
N VAL A 70 -38.91 -30.20 -32.34
CA VAL A 70 -38.54 -29.95 -30.93
C VAL A 70 -37.15 -29.32 -30.82
N LEU A 71 -36.18 -29.79 -31.62
CA LEU A 71 -34.83 -29.20 -31.66
C LEU A 71 -34.84 -27.76 -32.19
N GLN A 72 -35.62 -27.48 -33.23
CA GLN A 72 -35.77 -26.12 -33.77
C GLN A 72 -36.40 -25.18 -32.75
N ALA A 73 -37.49 -25.60 -32.08
CA ALA A 73 -38.12 -24.80 -31.02
C ALA A 73 -37.17 -24.56 -29.81
N THR A 74 -36.35 -25.56 -29.47
CA THR A 74 -35.35 -25.43 -28.40
C THR A 74 -34.23 -24.46 -28.79
N ASN A 75 -33.76 -24.53 -30.04
CA ASN A 75 -32.74 -23.62 -30.54
C ASN A 75 -33.25 -22.17 -30.59
N GLU A 76 -34.49 -21.95 -31.05
CA GLU A 76 -35.12 -20.62 -31.02
C GLU A 76 -35.24 -20.07 -29.58
N GLY A 77 -35.55 -20.93 -28.59
CA GLY A 77 -35.59 -20.57 -27.17
C GLY A 77 -34.21 -20.21 -26.59
N LEU A 78 -33.17 -20.94 -26.98
CA LEU A 78 -31.78 -20.63 -26.61
C LEU A 78 -31.30 -19.32 -27.24
N GLU A 79 -31.61 -19.08 -28.51
CA GLU A 79 -31.30 -17.82 -29.20
C GLU A 79 -32.05 -16.62 -28.61
N ALA A 80 -33.28 -16.80 -28.14
CA ALA A 80 -34.00 -15.78 -27.36
C ALA A 80 -33.29 -15.49 -26.03
N THR A 81 -32.92 -16.52 -25.28
CA THR A 81 -32.21 -16.39 -24.00
C THR A 81 -30.85 -15.69 -24.16
N ILE A 82 -30.09 -16.03 -25.21
CA ILE A 82 -28.81 -15.38 -25.53
C ILE A 82 -29.01 -13.91 -25.88
N ARG A 83 -30.09 -13.55 -26.59
CA ARG A 83 -30.42 -12.15 -26.88
C ARG A 83 -30.73 -11.37 -25.60
N ASP A 84 -31.51 -11.95 -24.69
CA ASP A 84 -31.85 -11.33 -23.41
C ASP A 84 -30.63 -11.16 -22.50
N MET A 85 -29.72 -12.15 -22.46
CA MET A 85 -28.46 -12.06 -21.73
C MET A 85 -27.55 -10.95 -22.29
N LYS A 86 -27.47 -10.82 -23.62
CA LYS A 86 -26.71 -9.73 -24.27
C LYS A 86 -27.32 -8.36 -23.97
N ALA A 87 -28.64 -8.24 -23.97
CA ALA A 87 -29.33 -7.01 -23.60
C ALA A 87 -29.09 -6.63 -22.12
N ALA A 88 -29.12 -7.61 -21.21
CA ALA A 88 -28.82 -7.40 -19.80
C ALA A 88 -27.35 -7.01 -19.56
N GLN A 89 -26.41 -7.57 -20.33
CA GLN A 89 -25.00 -7.17 -20.29
C GLN A 89 -24.82 -5.72 -20.77
N GLN A 90 -25.44 -5.34 -21.89
CA GLN A 90 -25.41 -3.96 -22.39
C GLN A 90 -26.00 -2.96 -21.38
N LEU A 91 -27.07 -3.34 -20.68
CA LEU A 91 -27.67 -2.50 -19.64
C LEU A 91 -26.71 -2.28 -18.45
N ARG A 92 -26.01 -3.33 -18.00
CA ARG A 92 -24.99 -3.22 -16.93
C ARG A 92 -23.80 -2.38 -17.37
N GLU A 93 -23.34 -2.51 -18.61
CA GLU A 93 -22.27 -1.67 -19.16
C GLU A 93 -22.68 -0.20 -19.20
N LEU A 94 -23.94 0.09 -19.55
CA LEU A 94 -24.49 1.44 -19.54
C LEU A 94 -24.63 2.03 -18.13
N GLU A 95 -25.03 1.22 -17.14
CA GLU A 95 -25.06 1.61 -15.73
C GLU A 95 -23.66 1.86 -15.16
N MET A 96 -22.69 1.00 -15.46
CA MET A 96 -21.28 1.19 -15.08
C MET A 96 -20.70 2.46 -15.71
N MET A 97 -21.04 2.76 -16.97
CA MET A 97 -20.63 3.99 -17.63
C MET A 97 -21.23 5.23 -16.94
N ARG A 98 -22.50 5.17 -16.53
CA ARG A 98 -23.15 6.25 -15.75
C ARG A 98 -22.50 6.44 -14.39
N LEU A 99 -22.23 5.35 -13.65
CA LEU A 99 -21.54 5.40 -12.36
C LEU A 99 -20.12 5.98 -12.50
N ARG A 100 -19.35 5.54 -13.50
CA ARG A 100 -18.02 6.08 -13.79
C ARG A 100 -18.06 7.58 -14.06
N THR A 101 -19.02 8.02 -14.87
CA THR A 101 -19.21 9.46 -15.18
C THR A 101 -19.56 10.25 -13.92
N THR A 102 -20.39 9.69 -13.03
CA THR A 102 -20.74 10.33 -11.74
C THR A 102 -19.55 10.42 -10.80
N VAL A 103 -18.74 9.35 -10.69
CA VAL A 103 -17.53 9.34 -9.84
C VAL A 103 -16.48 10.33 -10.38
N GLU A 104 -16.28 10.39 -11.69
CA GLU A 104 -15.39 11.37 -12.32
C GLU A 104 -15.89 12.81 -12.08
N ALA A 105 -17.20 13.04 -12.11
CA ALA A 105 -17.78 14.36 -11.78
C ALA A 105 -17.57 14.72 -10.30
N MET A 106 -17.82 13.80 -9.37
CA MET A 106 -17.59 14.01 -7.93
C MET A 106 -16.10 14.24 -7.62
N THR A 107 -15.21 13.55 -8.31
CA THR A 107 -13.75 13.71 -8.16
C THR A 107 -13.30 15.08 -8.64
N ARG A 108 -13.80 15.54 -9.80
CA ARG A 108 -13.54 16.90 -10.30
C ARG A 108 -14.09 17.97 -9.36
N GLU A 109 -15.29 17.77 -8.80
CA GLU A 109 -15.87 18.70 -7.84
C GLU A 109 -15.04 18.77 -6.54
N THR A 110 -14.51 17.62 -6.08
CA THR A 110 -13.63 17.56 -4.90
C THR A 110 -12.30 18.26 -5.15
N GLN A 111 -11.65 17.99 -6.29
CA GLN A 111 -10.41 18.68 -6.71
C GLN A 111 -10.63 20.19 -6.89
N GLN A 112 -11.79 20.58 -7.43
CA GLN A 112 -12.14 22.00 -7.57
C GLN A 112 -12.34 22.66 -6.19
N ARG A 113 -13.00 22.00 -5.24
CA ARG A 113 -13.13 22.50 -3.86
C ARG A 113 -11.78 22.60 -3.15
N GLU A 114 -10.86 21.66 -3.37
CA GLU A 114 -9.49 21.74 -2.84
C GLU A 114 -8.69 22.88 -3.47
N LEU A 115 -8.84 23.11 -4.77
CA LEU A 115 -8.21 24.22 -5.47
C LEU A 115 -8.78 25.56 -5.00
N GLU A 116 -10.10 25.67 -4.83
CA GLU A 116 -10.77 26.84 -4.26
C GLU A 116 -10.34 27.07 -2.80
N ALA A 117 -10.23 26.01 -1.99
CA ALA A 117 -9.71 26.10 -0.63
C ALA A 117 -8.22 26.50 -0.60
N SER A 118 -7.41 26.04 -1.55
CA SER A 118 -6.00 26.42 -1.68
C SER A 118 -5.83 27.86 -2.14
N LEU A 119 -6.64 28.29 -3.12
CA LEU A 119 -6.70 29.68 -3.58
C LEU A 119 -7.23 30.59 -2.47
N MET A 120 -8.19 30.12 -1.67
CA MET A 120 -8.71 30.83 -0.51
C MET A 120 -7.67 30.90 0.61
N ARG A 121 -6.88 29.85 0.88
CA ARG A 121 -5.73 29.88 1.81
C ARG A 121 -4.64 30.83 1.34
N ALA A 122 -4.31 30.83 0.05
CA ALA A 122 -3.34 31.75 -0.53
C ALA A 122 -3.85 33.21 -0.51
N THR A 123 -5.12 33.44 -0.86
CA THR A 123 -5.76 34.76 -0.80
C THR A 123 -5.88 35.25 0.64
N ILE A 124 -6.17 34.35 1.59
CA ILE A 124 -6.14 34.64 3.02
C ILE A 124 -4.72 34.98 3.44
N ALA A 125 -3.68 34.24 3.05
CA ALA A 125 -2.29 34.55 3.39
C ALA A 125 -1.87 35.95 2.88
N THR A 126 -2.17 36.28 1.62
CA THR A 126 -1.88 37.61 1.04
C THR A 126 -2.73 38.72 1.69
N ALA A 127 -4.02 38.44 1.95
CA ALA A 127 -4.89 39.35 2.68
C ALA A 127 -4.49 39.49 4.16
N THR A 128 -3.79 38.51 4.74
CA THR A 128 -3.27 38.56 6.13
C THR A 128 -2.00 39.39 6.20
N GLU A 129 -1.15 39.36 5.18
CA GLU A 129 -0.01 40.30 5.04
C GLU A 129 -0.47 41.75 4.79
N GLU A 130 -1.44 41.95 3.89
CA GLU A 130 -2.05 43.28 3.67
C GLU A 130 -2.84 43.75 4.89
N ALA A 131 -3.57 42.86 5.58
CA ALA A 131 -4.26 43.16 6.83
C ALA A 131 -3.29 43.37 8.00
N ALA A 132 -2.09 42.78 8.02
CA ALA A 132 -1.06 43.09 9.01
C ALA A 132 -0.42 44.48 8.76
N GLY A 133 -0.31 44.89 7.50
CA GLY A 133 0.08 46.25 7.12
C GLY A 133 -1.00 47.30 7.41
N LEU A 134 -2.26 46.98 7.11
CA LEU A 134 -3.42 47.82 7.40
C LEU A 134 -3.77 47.81 8.89
N ARG A 135 -3.55 46.73 9.65
CA ARG A 135 -3.71 46.68 11.12
C ARG A 135 -2.69 47.58 11.81
N ARG A 136 -1.44 47.63 11.37
CA ARG A 136 -0.47 48.63 11.89
C ARG A 136 -0.96 50.07 11.69
N LYS A 137 -1.67 50.33 10.58
CA LYS A 137 -2.24 51.64 10.24
C LYS A 137 -3.61 51.90 10.90
N ALA A 138 -4.38 50.84 11.19
CA ALA A 138 -5.69 50.86 11.82
C ALA A 138 -5.59 50.83 13.35
N THR A 139 -4.57 50.25 13.96
CA THR A 139 -4.23 50.42 15.39
C THR A 139 -3.86 51.89 15.67
N GLN A 140 -3.30 52.60 14.68
CA GLN A 140 -3.01 54.02 14.75
C GLN A 140 -4.26 54.93 14.54
N LEU A 141 -5.37 54.39 14.03
CA LEU A 141 -6.61 55.13 13.70
C LEU A 141 -7.84 54.64 14.51
N GLY A 142 -7.77 53.45 15.10
CA GLY A 142 -8.84 52.75 15.82
C GLY A 142 -8.94 53.11 17.30
N GLU A 143 -7.96 53.86 17.83
CA GLU A 143 -8.09 54.57 19.12
C GLU A 143 -9.17 55.68 19.08
N GLN A 144 -9.81 55.94 17.93
CA GLN A 144 -10.79 57.03 17.77
C GLN A 144 -12.26 56.62 17.54
N CYS A 145 -12.61 55.35 17.28
CA CYS A 145 -14.00 55.01 16.92
C CYS A 145 -14.44 53.62 17.40
N ALA A 146 -14.88 53.50 18.65
CA ALA A 146 -15.62 52.36 19.16
C ALA A 146 -17.05 52.79 19.55
N GLN A 147 -18.06 52.43 18.73
CA GLN A 147 -19.46 52.38 19.17
C GLN A 147 -20.33 51.55 18.21
N LYS A 148 -21.13 50.65 18.82
CA LYS A 148 -22.42 50.05 18.41
C LYS A 148 -22.47 48.65 17.76
N ASP A 149 -23.03 47.73 18.57
CA ASP A 149 -24.24 46.91 18.35
C ASP A 149 -24.33 45.92 17.16
N VAL A 150 -24.91 44.71 17.26
CA VAL A 150 -25.35 43.80 18.34
C VAL A 150 -25.95 42.56 17.63
N ARG A 151 -25.85 41.38 18.27
CA ARG A 151 -26.67 40.15 18.09
C ARG A 151 -26.63 39.44 16.72
N ILE A 152 -25.72 38.47 16.62
CA ILE A 152 -25.87 37.02 16.24
C ILE A 152 -24.48 36.41 16.58
N ALA A 153 -24.05 36.52 17.83
CA ALA A 153 -22.65 36.28 18.21
C ALA A 153 -22.50 35.26 19.36
N GLU A 154 -23.57 34.83 20.02
CA GLU A 154 -23.46 34.13 21.31
C GLU A 154 -22.87 32.70 21.27
N LEU A 155 -22.70 32.09 20.09
CA LEU A 155 -21.92 30.84 19.93
C LEU A 155 -20.48 31.08 19.42
N ILE A 156 -20.26 32.14 18.65
CA ILE A 156 -18.93 32.55 18.16
C ILE A 156 -18.17 33.35 19.24
N VAL A 157 -18.89 33.93 20.19
CA VAL A 157 -18.37 34.75 21.30
C VAL A 157 -17.58 33.94 22.31
N VAL A 158 -17.79 32.63 22.48
CA VAL A 158 -16.92 31.83 23.39
C VAL A 158 -15.53 31.63 22.78
N VAL A 159 -15.46 31.40 21.47
CA VAL A 159 -14.18 31.24 20.74
C VAL A 159 -13.49 32.61 20.53
N ASN A 160 -14.26 33.68 20.26
CA ASN A 160 -13.69 35.03 20.08
C ASN A 160 -13.41 35.77 21.39
N ILE A 161 -14.11 35.51 22.51
CA ILE A 161 -13.71 36.02 23.84
C ILE A 161 -12.42 35.34 24.29
N LEU A 162 -12.21 34.06 23.97
CA LEU A 162 -10.91 33.42 24.17
C LEU A 162 -9.85 34.08 23.29
N LYS A 163 -10.13 34.35 22.01
CA LYS A 163 -9.20 35.06 21.10
C LYS A 163 -8.82 36.46 21.60
N ASP A 164 -9.79 37.30 21.97
CA ASP A 164 -9.53 38.66 22.45
C ASP A 164 -8.99 38.70 23.90
N SER A 165 -9.37 37.76 24.78
CA SER A 165 -8.83 37.71 26.17
C SER A 165 -7.43 37.10 26.25
N ILE A 166 -7.03 36.31 25.23
CA ILE A 166 -5.68 35.77 25.05
C ILE A 166 -4.77 36.84 24.41
N GLU A 167 -5.29 37.65 23.48
CA GLU A 167 -4.56 38.74 22.81
C GLU A 167 -4.50 40.05 23.65
N ASN A 168 -5.50 40.35 24.48
CA ASN A 168 -5.56 41.51 25.40
C ASN A 168 -6.42 41.19 26.65
N PRO A 169 -5.83 40.90 27.83
CA PRO A 169 -6.61 40.66 29.03
C PRO A 169 -7.36 41.95 29.42
N PRO A 170 -8.71 41.93 29.56
CA PRO A 170 -9.43 43.10 30.02
C PRO A 170 -9.00 43.44 31.45
N PRO A 171 -9.17 44.70 31.91
CA PRO A 171 -9.09 45.03 33.32
C PRO A 171 -10.01 44.12 34.14
N ALA A 172 -9.84 44.09 35.46
CA ALA A 172 -10.52 43.15 36.35
C ALA A 172 -12.03 43.47 36.54
N ASP A 173 -12.82 43.53 35.48
CA ASP A 173 -14.26 43.77 35.49
C ASP A 173 -15.10 42.54 35.09
N LYS A 174 -16.28 42.47 35.70
CA LYS A 174 -16.93 41.24 36.20
C LYS A 174 -17.59 40.33 35.14
N GLU A 175 -17.64 40.71 33.85
CA GLU A 175 -18.41 39.98 32.82
C GLU A 175 -17.61 38.89 32.08
N GLY A 176 -16.35 39.12 31.69
CA GLY A 176 -15.52 38.10 31.00
C GLY A 176 -15.07 36.93 31.91
N VAL A 177 -14.98 37.18 33.22
CA VAL A 177 -14.67 36.19 34.26
C VAL A 177 -15.85 35.23 34.52
N SER A 178 -17.07 35.60 34.13
CA SER A 178 -18.29 34.80 34.36
C SER A 178 -18.38 33.59 33.41
N LEU A 179 -18.06 33.78 32.13
CA LEU A 179 -18.14 32.72 31.10
C LEU A 179 -17.03 31.67 31.26
N THR A 180 -15.84 32.11 31.66
CA THR A 180 -14.69 31.22 31.83
C THR A 180 -14.84 30.28 33.03
N LYS A 181 -15.64 30.63 34.06
CA LYS A 181 -15.96 29.75 35.20
C LYS A 181 -16.73 28.47 34.84
N ARG A 182 -17.30 28.36 33.64
CA ARG A 182 -18.08 27.20 33.15
C ARG A 182 -17.37 26.40 32.06
N LEU A 183 -16.13 26.76 31.73
CA LEU A 183 -15.39 26.11 30.64
C LEU A 183 -14.87 24.75 31.11
N GLU A 184 -15.45 23.67 30.58
CA GLU A 184 -15.12 22.28 30.97
C GLU A 184 -14.12 21.62 30.03
N ALA A 185 -13.99 22.08 28.78
CA ALA A 185 -13.05 21.54 27.82
C ALA A 185 -12.43 22.63 26.94
N VAL A 186 -11.15 22.48 26.65
CA VAL A 186 -10.40 23.29 25.67
C VAL A 186 -9.79 22.35 24.64
N ASN A 187 -10.10 22.58 23.37
CA ASN A 187 -9.46 21.90 22.24
C ASN A 187 -9.00 22.95 21.23
N ILE A 188 -7.69 23.10 21.07
CA ILE A 188 -7.08 24.07 20.14
C ILE A 188 -5.95 23.42 19.32
N ASN A 189 -6.21 22.21 18.80
CA ASN A 189 -5.25 21.46 17.99
C ASN A 189 -4.74 22.26 16.78
N GLY A 190 -3.46 22.08 16.45
CA GLY A 190 -2.83 22.65 15.25
C GLY A 190 -2.82 24.18 15.23
N THR A 191 -2.79 24.81 16.40
CA THR A 191 -2.76 26.29 16.50
C THR A 191 -1.34 26.82 16.67
N ASP A 192 -1.11 28.02 16.12
CA ASP A 192 0.18 28.74 16.21
C ASP A 192 0.38 29.47 17.54
N PHE A 193 -0.44 29.18 18.55
CA PHE A 193 -0.30 29.81 19.86
C PHE A 193 0.97 29.31 20.56
N LEU A 194 1.81 30.24 21.02
CA LEU A 194 3.01 29.89 21.80
C LEU A 194 2.68 29.60 23.27
N THR A 195 1.56 30.14 23.77
CA THR A 195 1.18 30.12 25.20
C THR A 195 -0.33 30.07 25.39
N LEU A 196 -0.79 29.43 26.47
CA LEU A 196 -2.14 29.63 27.01
C LEU A 196 -2.15 30.85 27.95
N THR A 197 -2.84 31.94 27.60
CA THR A 197 -2.94 33.16 28.43
C THR A 197 -4.38 33.57 28.80
N PRO A 198 -5.26 32.67 29.31
CA PRO A 198 -6.54 33.12 29.87
C PRO A 198 -6.36 33.80 31.24
N PRO A 199 -7.36 34.58 31.71
CA PRO A 199 -7.40 35.08 33.08
C PRO A 199 -7.37 33.90 34.05
N VAL A 200 -6.25 33.77 34.74
CA VAL A 200 -5.82 32.70 35.66
C VAL A 200 -6.88 32.25 36.70
N ALA A 201 -7.88 33.08 37.01
CA ALA A 201 -8.87 32.85 38.07
C ALA A 201 -10.11 32.03 37.68
N SER A 202 -10.23 31.55 36.43
CA SER A 202 -11.51 31.02 35.91
C SER A 202 -11.51 29.58 35.41
N LEU A 203 -10.39 28.86 35.36
CA LEU A 203 -10.32 27.49 34.83
C LEU A 203 -10.69 26.38 35.84
N HIS A 204 -11.37 26.70 36.93
CA HIS A 204 -11.64 25.75 38.03
C HIS A 204 -12.58 24.59 37.63
N ALA A 205 -13.39 24.79 36.58
CA ALA A 205 -14.30 23.78 36.04
C ALA A 205 -13.69 22.96 34.88
N LEU A 206 -12.45 23.25 34.49
CA LEU A 206 -11.82 22.65 33.33
C LEU A 206 -11.48 21.17 33.62
N ARG A 207 -11.97 20.28 32.76
CA ARG A 207 -11.81 18.82 32.83
C ARG A 207 -10.91 18.27 31.73
N SER A 208 -10.96 18.84 30.53
CA SER A 208 -10.18 18.33 29.39
C SER A 208 -9.43 19.46 28.68
N VAL A 209 -8.14 19.23 28.41
CA VAL A 209 -7.28 20.13 27.65
C VAL A 209 -6.57 19.35 26.56
N ILE A 210 -6.84 19.69 25.30
CA ILE A 210 -6.31 19.02 24.12
C ILE A 210 -5.64 20.08 23.21
N LEU A 211 -4.32 19.98 23.09
CA LEU A 211 -3.46 20.95 22.40
C LEU A 211 -2.59 20.29 21.33
N LYS A 212 -3.08 19.22 20.69
CA LYS A 212 -2.27 18.35 19.81
C LYS A 212 -1.73 19.12 18.60
N GLY A 213 -0.44 18.96 18.30
CA GLY A 213 0.22 19.59 17.15
C GLY A 213 0.32 21.11 17.22
N SER A 214 0.15 21.70 18.40
CA SER A 214 0.26 23.14 18.61
C SER A 214 1.68 23.54 18.99
N VAL A 215 2.13 24.73 18.57
CA VAL A 215 3.49 25.24 18.89
C VAL A 215 3.64 25.75 20.33
N ILE A 216 2.73 25.37 21.22
CA ILE A 216 2.70 25.76 22.63
C ILE A 216 3.98 25.29 23.31
N THR A 217 4.60 26.22 24.05
CA THR A 217 5.82 26.00 24.81
C THR A 217 5.58 25.88 26.32
N THR A 218 4.41 26.32 26.80
CA THR A 218 4.10 26.36 28.22
C THR A 218 2.60 26.26 28.53
N ILE A 219 2.29 25.57 29.62
CA ILE A 219 0.93 25.38 30.14
C ILE A 219 0.72 26.02 31.52
N GLN A 220 1.48 27.07 31.85
CA GLN A 220 1.41 27.76 33.15
C GLN A 220 0.01 28.28 33.54
N ALA A 221 -0.89 28.47 32.58
CA ALA A 221 -2.30 28.79 32.85
C ALA A 221 -3.05 27.67 33.58
N LEU A 222 -2.62 26.41 33.46
CA LEU A 222 -3.30 25.25 34.05
C LEU A 222 -3.06 25.10 35.56
N ARG A 223 -2.21 25.93 36.18
CA ARG A 223 -1.84 25.81 37.61
C ARG A 223 -3.00 25.99 38.61
N HIS A 224 -4.17 26.43 38.15
CA HIS A 224 -5.41 26.55 38.96
C HIS A 224 -6.54 25.65 38.46
N ALA A 225 -6.30 24.83 37.43
CA ALA A 225 -7.29 23.92 36.88
C ALA A 225 -7.37 22.65 37.74
N THR A 226 -8.05 22.71 38.88
CA THR A 226 -8.01 21.63 39.89
C THR A 226 -8.81 20.37 39.55
N GLN A 227 -9.59 20.39 38.47
CA GLN A 227 -10.53 19.31 38.07
C GLN A 227 -10.15 18.64 36.73
N LEU A 228 -8.91 18.82 36.25
CA LEU A 228 -8.48 18.20 34.99
C LEU A 228 -8.48 16.67 35.10
N GLU A 229 -9.19 16.03 34.18
CA GLU A 229 -9.25 14.60 33.96
C GLU A 229 -8.39 14.17 32.76
N GLU A 230 -8.26 15.02 31.76
CA GLU A 230 -7.56 14.72 30.50
C GLU A 230 -6.67 15.88 30.07
N VAL A 231 -5.39 15.56 29.82
CA VAL A 231 -4.41 16.51 29.30
C VAL A 231 -3.66 15.86 28.15
N GLU A 232 -3.76 16.46 26.97
CA GLU A 232 -3.21 15.95 25.72
C GLU A 232 -2.34 17.04 25.08
N LEU A 233 -1.01 16.85 25.17
CA LEU A 233 0.04 17.77 24.71
C LEU A 233 0.91 17.12 23.63
N THR A 234 0.36 16.16 22.89
CA THR A 234 1.01 15.49 21.76
C THR A 234 1.55 16.49 20.75
N ASP A 235 2.77 16.28 20.24
CA ASP A 235 3.42 17.12 19.22
C ASP A 235 3.46 18.60 19.62
N THR A 236 3.76 18.88 20.91
CA THR A 236 3.95 20.24 21.42
C THR A 236 5.40 20.51 21.79
N ARG A 237 5.73 21.75 22.13
CA ARG A 237 7.05 22.14 22.66
C ARG A 237 7.04 22.33 24.18
N VAL A 238 6.05 21.77 24.86
CA VAL A 238 5.95 21.87 26.32
C VAL A 238 7.06 21.06 26.96
N VAL A 239 7.80 21.69 27.86
CA VAL A 239 8.87 21.05 28.66
C VAL A 239 8.44 20.90 30.12
N ASP A 240 7.75 21.93 30.65
CA ASP A 240 7.38 22.02 32.06
C ASP A 240 5.90 21.68 32.26
N ILE A 241 5.66 20.55 32.94
CA ILE A 241 4.32 20.09 33.33
C ILE A 241 4.00 20.31 34.82
N THR A 242 4.83 21.04 35.56
CA THR A 242 4.53 21.40 36.97
C THR A 242 3.16 22.05 37.19
N PRO A 243 2.56 22.80 36.25
CA PRO A 243 1.19 23.31 36.43
C PRO A 243 0.13 22.22 36.69
N LEU A 244 0.39 20.97 36.29
CA LEU A 244 -0.54 19.84 36.49
C LEU A 244 -0.64 19.37 37.95
N THR A 245 0.25 19.82 38.85
CA THR A 245 0.20 19.43 40.28
C THR A 245 -1.11 19.83 40.96
N ALA A 246 -1.85 20.79 40.39
CA ALA A 246 -3.15 21.21 40.91
C ALA A 246 -4.27 20.19 40.67
N SER A 247 -4.12 19.27 39.72
CA SER A 247 -5.19 18.42 39.19
C SER A 247 -5.01 16.93 39.48
N LEU A 248 -4.00 16.56 40.28
CA LEU A 248 -3.57 15.17 40.48
C LEU A 248 -4.67 14.22 40.98
N ARG A 249 -5.70 14.77 41.65
CA ARG A 249 -6.80 13.97 42.19
C ARG A 249 -7.70 13.38 41.12
N ASP A 250 -7.91 14.11 40.02
CA ASP A 250 -8.92 13.76 39.01
C ASP A 250 -8.30 13.33 37.68
N LEU A 251 -6.98 13.53 37.49
CA LEU A 251 -6.28 13.23 36.24
C LEU A 251 -6.30 11.73 35.93
N LYS A 252 -6.90 11.38 34.78
CA LYS A 252 -7.05 10.02 34.25
C LYS A 252 -6.23 9.78 32.99
N LYS A 253 -6.06 10.81 32.15
CA LYS A 253 -5.35 10.69 30.87
C LYS A 253 -4.29 11.76 30.74
N LEU A 254 -3.09 11.32 30.37
CA LEU A 254 -1.96 12.19 30.12
C LEU A 254 -1.24 11.75 28.83
N GLY A 255 -1.40 12.52 27.76
CA GLY A 255 -0.67 12.33 26.51
C GLY A 255 0.41 13.40 26.35
N LEU A 256 1.66 12.97 26.26
CA LEU A 256 2.85 13.82 26.12
C LEU A 256 3.72 13.42 24.91
N TRP A 257 3.19 12.57 24.01
CA TRP A 257 3.90 12.10 22.82
C TRP A 257 4.62 13.23 22.07
N ASN A 258 5.89 13.02 21.76
CA ASN A 258 6.74 13.94 20.99
C ASN A 258 6.71 15.38 21.55
N SER A 259 6.72 15.51 22.88
CA SER A 259 6.86 16.78 23.58
C SER A 259 8.29 16.99 24.09
N GLY A 260 8.58 18.22 24.56
CA GLY A 260 9.87 18.56 25.16
C GLY A 260 10.05 18.08 26.61
N VAL A 261 9.13 17.27 27.13
CA VAL A 261 9.14 16.83 28.53
C VAL A 261 10.30 15.87 28.78
N THR A 262 11.05 16.13 29.85
CA THR A 262 12.18 15.29 30.29
C THR A 262 11.93 14.65 31.66
N SER A 263 10.92 15.10 32.39
CA SER A 263 10.57 14.58 33.71
C SER A 263 9.07 14.66 33.97
N ILE A 264 8.53 13.60 34.57
CA ILE A 264 7.14 13.50 35.00
C ILE A 264 6.97 13.60 36.53
N ALA A 265 7.96 14.12 37.26
CA ALA A 265 7.89 14.25 38.72
C ALA A 265 6.65 15.02 39.22
N ALA A 266 6.14 15.95 38.41
CA ALA A 266 4.93 16.74 38.70
C ALA A 266 3.68 15.88 38.95
N ILE A 267 3.62 14.66 38.41
CA ILE A 267 2.44 13.79 38.52
C ILE A 267 2.56 12.69 39.58
N ALA A 268 3.57 12.73 40.45
CA ALA A 268 3.82 11.69 41.47
C ALA A 268 2.64 11.43 42.43
N GLY A 269 1.76 12.42 42.62
CA GLY A 269 0.56 12.29 43.45
C GLY A 269 -0.71 11.89 42.69
N ALA A 270 -0.64 11.66 41.37
CA ALA A 270 -1.76 11.18 40.60
C ALA A 270 -2.00 9.69 40.88
N THR A 271 -3.23 9.34 41.26
CA THR A 271 -3.61 7.96 41.63
C THR A 271 -4.72 7.37 40.78
N GLN A 272 -5.22 8.13 39.80
CA GLN A 272 -6.33 7.73 38.93
C GLN A 272 -5.91 7.69 37.45
N LEU A 273 -4.62 7.77 37.12
CA LEU A 273 -4.20 7.68 35.71
C LEU A 273 -4.53 6.30 35.16
N GLU A 274 -5.28 6.29 34.07
CA GLU A 274 -5.67 5.11 33.29
C GLU A 274 -4.87 5.03 31.98
N TYR A 275 -4.49 6.18 31.42
CA TYR A 275 -3.76 6.31 30.17
C TYR A 275 -2.59 7.26 30.35
N VAL A 276 -1.39 6.79 30.03
CA VAL A 276 -0.16 7.58 30.00
C VAL A 276 0.57 7.27 28.71
N ASP A 277 0.83 8.31 27.91
CA ASP A 277 1.62 8.23 26.69
C ASP A 277 2.78 9.21 26.76
N LEU A 278 4.00 8.67 26.74
CA LEU A 278 5.26 9.39 26.80
C LEU A 278 6.13 9.14 25.55
N ASP A 279 5.57 8.62 24.44
CA ASP A 279 6.35 8.26 23.27
C ASP A 279 7.23 9.43 22.80
N GLY A 280 8.46 9.16 22.40
CA GLY A 280 9.38 10.15 21.83
C GLY A 280 9.79 11.29 22.78
N THR A 281 9.50 11.18 24.07
CA THR A 281 10.00 12.10 25.10
C THR A 281 11.39 11.66 25.60
N SER A 282 12.09 12.54 26.31
CA SER A 282 13.37 12.21 26.95
C SER A 282 13.21 11.82 28.42
N VAL A 283 12.07 11.24 28.80
CA VAL A 283 11.81 10.78 30.16
C VAL A 283 12.61 9.51 30.43
N GLU A 284 13.29 9.45 31.57
CA GLU A 284 14.03 8.26 32.04
C GLU A 284 13.41 7.64 33.30
N ASP A 285 12.84 8.47 34.17
CA ASP A 285 12.30 8.08 35.48
C ASP A 285 10.77 8.10 35.47
N ILE A 286 10.18 6.91 35.58
CA ILE A 286 8.72 6.72 35.70
C ILE A 286 8.26 6.39 37.12
N THR A 287 9.12 6.50 38.14
CA THR A 287 8.71 6.32 39.55
C THR A 287 7.50 7.16 39.97
N PRO A 288 7.23 8.36 39.40
CA PRO A 288 5.99 9.09 39.68
C PRO A 288 4.69 8.32 39.36
N LEU A 289 4.73 7.30 38.50
CA LEU A 289 3.56 6.49 38.17
C LEU A 289 3.15 5.48 39.24
N THR A 290 3.97 5.28 40.29
CA THR A 290 3.73 4.27 41.34
C THR A 290 2.35 4.41 41.99
N GLY A 291 1.88 5.64 42.19
CA GLY A 291 0.57 5.93 42.77
C GLY A 291 -0.62 5.52 41.88
N SER A 292 -0.42 5.51 40.56
CA SER A 292 -1.45 5.17 39.56
C SER A 292 -1.37 3.73 39.06
N ALA A 293 -0.41 2.92 39.52
CA ALA A 293 -0.19 1.56 39.00
C ALA A 293 -1.49 0.73 38.93
N ARG A 294 -2.36 0.81 39.95
CA ARG A 294 -3.60 0.02 40.00
C ARG A 294 -4.72 0.49 39.06
N SER A 295 -4.67 1.72 38.57
CA SER A 295 -5.66 2.28 37.64
C SER A 295 -5.20 2.24 36.18
N LEU A 296 -3.89 2.15 35.93
CA LEU A 296 -3.33 2.14 34.57
C LEU A 296 -3.89 0.99 33.74
N ARG A 297 -4.35 1.33 32.54
CA ARG A 297 -4.82 0.43 31.48
C ARG A 297 -3.94 0.51 30.23
N THR A 298 -3.43 1.71 29.93
CA THR A 298 -2.52 1.94 28.80
C THR A 298 -1.29 2.67 29.27
N LEU A 299 -0.12 2.16 28.87
CA LEU A 299 1.17 2.79 29.12
C LEU A 299 2.04 2.72 27.86
N ASP A 300 2.29 3.87 27.27
CA ASP A 300 3.21 4.01 26.14
C ASP A 300 4.48 4.74 26.59
N LEU A 301 5.61 4.04 26.51
CA LEU A 301 6.95 4.55 26.82
C LEU A 301 7.88 4.46 25.60
N GLN A 302 7.33 4.31 24.41
CA GLN A 302 8.11 4.09 23.20
C GLN A 302 9.16 5.21 22.99
N ASN A 303 10.34 4.86 22.47
CA ASN A 303 11.42 5.80 22.18
C ASN A 303 11.82 6.71 23.36
N THR A 304 11.67 6.26 24.61
CA THR A 304 12.12 7.00 25.80
C THR A 304 13.44 6.47 26.35
N GLY A 305 14.05 7.21 27.28
CA GLY A 305 15.27 6.80 27.98
C GLY A 305 15.03 5.82 29.14
N VAL A 306 13.79 5.37 29.35
CA VAL A 306 13.42 4.52 30.48
C VAL A 306 14.19 3.21 30.47
N SER A 307 14.75 2.84 31.62
CA SER A 307 15.50 1.60 31.83
C SER A 307 14.86 0.65 32.86
N SER A 308 13.89 1.14 33.64
CA SER A 308 13.20 0.36 34.67
C SER A 308 11.72 0.68 34.71
N ILE A 309 10.90 -0.37 34.77
CA ILE A 309 9.44 -0.28 34.92
C ILE A 309 8.95 -0.73 36.30
N ALA A 310 9.81 -0.72 37.32
CA ALA A 310 9.44 -1.13 38.69
C ALA A 310 8.24 -0.34 39.26
N ALA A 311 8.02 0.90 38.80
CA ALA A 311 6.90 1.75 39.20
C ALA A 311 5.53 1.12 38.94
N ILE A 312 5.43 0.21 37.96
CA ILE A 312 4.16 -0.44 37.59
C ILE A 312 4.02 -1.88 38.09
N ALA A 313 4.87 -2.33 39.02
CA ALA A 313 4.82 -3.70 39.56
C ALA A 313 3.47 -4.07 40.23
N GLY A 314 2.66 -3.07 40.61
CA GLY A 314 1.32 -3.26 41.18
C GLY A 314 0.18 -3.12 40.16
N ALA A 315 0.48 -3.00 38.87
CA ALA A 315 -0.53 -2.77 37.85
C ALA A 315 -1.24 -4.06 37.48
N THR A 316 -2.51 -4.20 37.85
CA THR A 316 -3.30 -5.41 37.61
C THR A 316 -4.32 -5.26 36.47
N GLN A 317 -4.38 -4.08 35.86
CA GLN A 317 -5.37 -3.71 34.84
C GLN A 317 -4.74 -3.23 33.54
N LEU A 318 -3.40 -3.28 33.39
CA LEU A 318 -2.76 -2.92 32.13
C LEU A 318 -3.21 -3.86 31.02
N GLU A 319 -3.71 -3.27 29.95
CA GLU A 319 -4.15 -3.92 28.73
C GLU A 319 -3.13 -3.69 27.62
N ASP A 320 -2.66 -2.44 27.47
CA ASP A 320 -1.79 -2.05 26.37
C ASP A 320 -0.48 -1.47 26.92
N VAL A 321 0.64 -2.10 26.58
CA VAL A 321 1.98 -1.68 27.02
C VAL A 321 2.92 -1.64 25.84
N SER A 322 3.51 -0.47 25.60
CA SER A 322 4.57 -0.28 24.61
C SER A 322 5.86 0.17 25.30
N LEU A 323 6.92 -0.62 25.15
CA LEU A 323 8.28 -0.36 25.63
C LEU A 323 9.28 -0.34 24.46
N ASP A 324 8.80 -0.12 23.24
CA ASP A 324 9.61 -0.14 22.03
C ASP A 324 10.72 0.90 22.08
N GLY A 325 11.95 0.54 21.70
CA GLY A 325 13.09 1.45 21.66
C GLY A 325 13.51 2.01 23.04
N THR A 326 13.11 1.36 24.13
CA THR A 326 13.55 1.71 25.49
C THR A 326 14.79 0.94 25.91
N ASN A 327 15.41 1.33 27.03
CA ASN A 327 16.53 0.63 27.65
C ASN A 327 16.08 -0.43 28.68
N VAL A 328 14.80 -0.81 28.68
CA VAL A 328 14.25 -1.78 29.63
C VAL A 328 14.81 -3.16 29.35
N THR A 329 15.24 -3.84 30.42
CA THR A 329 15.77 -5.23 30.37
C THR A 329 14.93 -6.17 31.22
N ASP A 330 14.43 -5.71 32.37
CA ASP A 330 13.59 -6.46 33.29
C ASP A 330 12.12 -6.07 33.15
N ILE A 331 11.31 -7.02 32.68
CA ILE A 331 9.85 -6.88 32.56
C ILE A 331 9.06 -7.64 33.63
N THR A 332 9.72 -8.15 34.69
CA THR A 332 9.04 -8.82 35.83
C THR A 332 7.87 -8.03 36.42
N PRO A 333 7.90 -6.68 36.47
CA PRO A 333 6.74 -5.88 36.89
C PRO A 333 5.43 -6.18 36.14
N LEU A 334 5.49 -6.66 34.89
CA LEU A 334 4.31 -7.01 34.09
C LEU A 334 3.61 -8.31 34.54
N THR A 335 4.19 -9.11 35.44
CA THR A 335 3.55 -10.32 35.97
C THR A 335 2.20 -10.03 36.65
N ALA A 336 2.05 -8.85 37.26
CA ALA A 336 0.79 -8.43 37.86
C ALA A 336 -0.32 -8.20 36.80
N SER A 337 0.06 -7.78 35.60
CA SER A 337 -0.85 -7.47 34.48
C SER A 337 -1.03 -8.62 33.50
N ALA A 338 -0.30 -9.73 33.63
CA ALA A 338 -0.26 -10.79 32.62
C ALA A 338 -1.65 -11.21 32.13
N ARG A 339 -2.64 -11.33 33.03
CA ARG A 339 -4.00 -11.75 32.67
C ARG A 339 -4.88 -10.68 32.01
N SER A 340 -4.52 -9.41 32.08
CA SER A 340 -5.24 -8.30 31.45
C SER A 340 -4.61 -7.82 30.15
N LEU A 341 -3.31 -8.08 29.93
CA LEU A 341 -2.59 -7.64 28.74
C LEU A 341 -3.23 -8.18 27.45
N LYS A 342 -3.38 -7.27 26.49
CA LYS A 342 -3.86 -7.47 25.11
C LYS A 342 -2.79 -7.08 24.11
N ILE A 343 -2.09 -5.97 24.35
CA ILE A 343 -1.02 -5.48 23.48
C ILE A 343 0.28 -5.38 24.29
N LEU A 344 1.34 -5.99 23.74
CA LEU A 344 2.67 -5.90 24.32
C LEU A 344 3.71 -5.70 23.23
N TRP A 345 4.31 -4.52 23.19
CA TRP A 345 5.40 -4.19 22.29
C TRP A 345 6.69 -3.97 23.07
N LEU A 346 7.72 -4.73 22.71
CA LEU A 346 9.05 -4.75 23.33
C LEU A 346 10.16 -4.58 22.27
N SER A 347 9.83 -4.15 21.06
CA SER A 347 10.74 -4.10 19.92
C SER A 347 11.96 -3.22 20.21
N ASN A 348 13.15 -3.65 19.80
CA ASN A 348 14.40 -2.89 19.98
C ASN A 348 14.67 -2.49 21.45
N SER A 349 14.21 -3.30 22.41
CA SER A 349 14.52 -3.14 23.83
C SER A 349 15.66 -4.07 24.27
N GLY A 350 16.14 -3.89 25.50
CA GLY A 350 17.15 -4.77 26.11
C GLY A 350 16.59 -6.09 26.68
N VAL A 351 15.32 -6.41 26.43
CA VAL A 351 14.66 -7.58 27.01
C VAL A 351 15.19 -8.87 26.38
N THR A 352 15.51 -9.85 27.23
CA THR A 352 16.02 -11.17 26.80
C THR A 352 15.07 -12.33 27.13
N SER A 353 14.01 -12.07 27.91
CA SER A 353 13.04 -13.09 28.32
C SER A 353 11.66 -12.48 28.54
N ILE A 354 10.62 -13.25 28.19
CA ILE A 354 9.22 -12.89 28.37
C ILE A 354 8.49 -13.76 29.43
N GLU A 355 9.23 -14.40 30.34
CA GLU A 355 8.63 -15.25 31.38
C GLU A 355 7.59 -14.51 32.24
N ALA A 356 7.76 -13.20 32.41
CA ALA A 356 6.83 -12.34 33.16
C ALA A 356 5.38 -12.43 32.64
N ILE A 357 5.16 -12.79 31.37
CA ILE A 357 3.84 -12.91 30.74
C ILE A 357 3.37 -14.35 30.48
N ALA A 358 4.00 -15.36 31.09
CA ALA A 358 3.62 -16.77 30.91
C ALA A 358 2.14 -17.09 31.28
N GLY A 359 1.51 -16.23 32.07
CA GLY A 359 0.08 -16.33 32.43
C GLY A 359 -0.87 -15.54 31.53
N ALA A 360 -0.40 -14.96 30.42
CA ALA A 360 -1.18 -14.05 29.60
C ALA A 360 -2.13 -14.79 28.65
N THR A 361 -3.43 -14.71 28.93
CA THR A 361 -4.47 -15.44 28.16
C THR A 361 -5.21 -14.58 27.15
N HIS A 362 -4.99 -13.26 27.17
CA HIS A 362 -5.72 -12.29 26.34
C HIS A 362 -4.81 -11.49 25.39
N LEU A 363 -3.53 -11.84 25.25
CA LEU A 363 -2.64 -11.16 24.31
C LEU A 363 -3.10 -11.39 22.87
N GLU A 364 -3.29 -10.28 22.15
CA GLU A 364 -3.74 -10.21 20.77
C GLU A 364 -2.63 -9.73 19.83
N ASP A 365 -1.82 -8.74 20.25
CA ASP A 365 -0.72 -8.15 19.48
C ASP A 365 0.56 -8.17 20.30
N VAL A 366 1.57 -8.89 19.80
CA VAL A 366 2.87 -9.02 20.45
C VAL A 366 3.96 -8.67 19.45
N SER A 367 4.85 -7.74 19.82
CA SER A 367 6.06 -7.42 19.07
C SER A 367 7.30 -7.60 19.94
N LEU A 368 8.21 -8.46 19.49
CA LEU A 368 9.49 -8.77 20.13
C LEU A 368 10.67 -8.52 19.16
N ALA A 369 10.44 -7.73 18.11
CA ALA A 369 11.40 -7.52 17.05
C ALA A 369 12.69 -6.84 17.52
N GLY A 370 13.85 -7.18 16.96
CA GLY A 370 15.12 -6.58 17.33
C GLY A 370 15.52 -6.80 18.81
N THR A 371 14.98 -7.85 19.45
CA THR A 371 15.35 -8.24 20.83
C THR A 371 16.23 -9.49 20.83
N ALA A 372 16.94 -9.72 21.93
CA ALA A 372 17.72 -10.96 22.12
C ALA A 372 16.88 -12.14 22.64
N ILE A 373 15.55 -12.08 22.51
CA ILE A 373 14.64 -13.15 22.92
C ILE A 373 14.83 -14.37 22.00
N THR A 374 14.97 -15.53 22.60
CA THR A 374 15.11 -16.83 21.90
C THR A 374 13.99 -17.81 22.22
N ASP A 375 13.37 -17.68 23.39
CA ASP A 375 12.31 -18.55 23.87
C ASP A 375 10.98 -17.80 23.96
N ILE A 376 10.00 -18.27 23.20
CA ILE A 376 8.63 -17.72 23.16
C ILE A 376 7.61 -18.66 23.82
N THR A 377 8.03 -19.69 24.55
CA THR A 377 7.15 -20.62 25.29
C THR A 377 6.10 -19.91 26.16
N PRO A 378 6.39 -18.76 26.82
CA PRO A 378 5.39 -18.00 27.57
C PRO A 378 4.14 -17.61 26.77
N LEU A 379 4.22 -17.52 25.43
CA LEU A 379 3.09 -17.20 24.56
C LEU A 379 2.09 -18.36 24.40
N THR A 380 2.38 -19.57 24.89
CA THR A 380 1.45 -20.71 24.82
C THR A 380 0.13 -20.44 25.55
N ALA A 381 0.11 -19.57 26.56
CA ALA A 381 -1.13 -19.17 27.22
C ALA A 381 -2.05 -18.31 26.33
N SER A 382 -1.49 -17.63 25.32
CA SER A 382 -2.17 -16.64 24.48
C SER A 382 -2.63 -17.20 23.13
N THR A 383 -2.46 -18.50 22.84
CA THR A 383 -2.74 -19.03 21.49
C THR A 383 -4.20 -18.89 21.06
N ARG A 384 -5.14 -18.71 22.00
CA ARG A 384 -6.56 -18.53 21.68
C ARG A 384 -6.93 -17.09 21.30
N SER A 385 -6.06 -16.12 21.57
CA SER A 385 -6.30 -14.68 21.40
C SER A 385 -5.31 -14.01 20.44
N LEU A 386 -4.11 -14.56 20.28
CA LEU A 386 -3.08 -13.98 19.40
C LEU A 386 -3.59 -13.79 17.96
N ARG A 387 -3.50 -12.54 17.49
CA ARG A 387 -3.83 -12.09 16.13
C ARG A 387 -2.60 -11.60 15.37
N LYS A 388 -1.63 -11.01 16.08
CA LYS A 388 -0.42 -10.45 15.50
C LYS A 388 0.80 -10.85 16.31
N LEU A 389 1.81 -11.37 15.62
CA LEU A 389 3.09 -11.73 16.21
C LEU A 389 4.24 -11.25 15.32
N VAL A 390 5.07 -10.37 15.86
CA VAL A 390 6.22 -9.77 15.18
C VAL A 390 7.50 -10.16 15.91
N LEU A 391 8.39 -10.86 15.21
CA LEU A 391 9.65 -11.38 15.73
C LEU A 391 10.86 -11.00 14.85
N TRP A 392 10.72 -10.06 13.90
CA TRP A 392 11.79 -9.80 12.95
C TRP A 392 13.10 -9.42 13.65
N ASP A 393 14.23 -9.90 13.13
CA ASP A 393 15.58 -9.70 13.71
C ASP A 393 15.68 -10.07 15.21
N SER A 394 14.93 -11.09 15.65
CA SER A 394 15.06 -11.68 16.98
C SER A 394 15.88 -12.97 16.98
N GLY A 395 16.28 -13.43 18.17
CA GLY A 395 16.99 -14.70 18.36
C GLY A 395 16.13 -15.96 18.27
N VAL A 396 14.85 -15.84 17.89
CA VAL A 396 13.91 -16.98 17.87
C VAL A 396 14.27 -17.96 16.76
N THR A 397 14.34 -19.24 17.12
CA THR A 397 14.64 -20.34 16.18
C THR A 397 13.52 -21.36 16.08
N ARG A 398 12.63 -21.43 17.09
CA ARG A 398 11.54 -22.39 17.17
C ARG A 398 10.26 -21.72 17.64
N ILE A 399 9.14 -22.15 17.08
CA ILE A 399 7.84 -21.50 17.25
C ILE A 399 6.73 -22.47 17.68
N GLU A 400 7.06 -23.61 18.32
CA GLU A 400 6.04 -24.58 18.76
C GLU A 400 5.07 -24.00 19.78
N ALA A 401 5.49 -22.94 20.49
CA ALA A 401 4.66 -22.22 21.46
C ALA A 401 3.33 -21.72 20.87
N ILE A 402 3.28 -21.45 19.57
CA ILE A 402 2.11 -20.95 18.85
C ILE A 402 1.38 -22.03 18.01
N ALA A 403 1.71 -23.31 18.19
CA ALA A 403 1.15 -24.40 17.36
C ALA A 403 -0.39 -24.52 17.42
N SER A 404 -1.03 -23.98 18.47
CA SER A 404 -2.49 -23.96 18.62
C SER A 404 -3.10 -22.59 18.32
N ALA A 405 -2.34 -21.66 17.74
CA ALA A 405 -2.79 -20.30 17.48
C ALA A 405 -3.70 -20.25 16.24
N SER A 406 -5.02 -20.26 16.44
CA SER A 406 -5.97 -20.33 15.32
C SER A 406 -6.46 -18.96 14.81
N GLN A 407 -6.09 -17.87 15.47
CA GLN A 407 -6.55 -16.51 15.17
C GLN A 407 -5.46 -15.57 14.62
N LEU A 408 -4.23 -16.08 14.42
CA LEU A 408 -3.15 -15.28 13.86
C LEU A 408 -3.50 -14.81 12.44
N GLU A 409 -3.52 -13.50 12.26
CA GLU A 409 -3.75 -12.82 10.99
C GLU A 409 -2.45 -12.24 10.42
N TYR A 410 -1.53 -11.83 11.29
CA TYR A 410 -0.27 -11.20 10.93
C TYR A 410 0.89 -11.91 11.60
N VAL A 411 1.83 -12.41 10.80
CA VAL A 411 3.07 -13.02 11.26
C VAL A 411 4.23 -12.40 10.51
N ASP A 412 5.21 -11.90 11.25
CA ASP A 412 6.47 -11.42 10.71
C ASP A 412 7.65 -12.05 11.46
N PHE A 413 8.33 -12.98 10.80
CA PHE A 413 9.53 -13.65 11.27
C PHE A 413 10.74 -13.32 10.38
N ALA A 414 10.73 -12.19 9.69
CA ALA A 414 11.81 -11.82 8.79
C ALA A 414 13.16 -11.70 9.53
N GLY A 415 14.26 -12.18 8.93
CA GLY A 415 15.59 -12.15 9.53
C GLY A 415 15.77 -13.06 10.76
N THR A 416 14.79 -13.88 11.12
CA THR A 416 14.94 -14.89 12.19
C THR A 416 15.60 -16.16 11.67
N ALA A 417 16.16 -16.97 12.56
CA ALA A 417 16.71 -18.29 12.21
C ALA A 417 15.65 -19.41 12.25
N VAL A 418 14.36 -19.07 12.14
CA VAL A 418 13.26 -20.05 12.06
C VAL A 418 13.35 -20.83 10.73
N THR A 419 13.29 -22.16 10.84
CA THR A 419 13.31 -23.06 9.68
C THR A 419 12.00 -23.84 9.49
N ASP A 420 11.34 -24.21 10.59
CA ASP A 420 10.10 -25.01 10.58
C ASP A 420 8.90 -24.12 10.95
N ILE A 421 7.99 -23.94 9.99
CA ILE A 421 6.76 -23.17 10.18
C ILE A 421 5.51 -24.03 10.35
N LYS A 422 5.62 -25.36 10.52
CA LYS A 422 4.47 -26.24 10.80
C LYS A 422 3.55 -25.75 11.92
N PRO A 423 4.05 -25.10 13.00
CA PRO A 423 3.16 -24.54 14.02
C PRO A 423 2.11 -23.53 13.48
N LEU A 424 2.32 -22.94 12.30
CA LEU A 424 1.34 -22.04 11.67
C LEU A 424 0.16 -22.76 11.01
N THR A 425 0.12 -24.10 10.97
CA THR A 425 -0.99 -24.83 10.35
C THR A 425 -2.35 -24.54 10.99
N ALA A 426 -2.39 -24.30 12.30
CA ALA A 426 -3.63 -23.90 12.98
C ALA A 426 -4.13 -22.50 12.54
N SER A 427 -3.20 -21.63 12.15
CA SER A 427 -3.45 -20.25 11.71
C SER A 427 -3.76 -20.12 10.21
N ALA A 428 -3.57 -21.18 9.41
CA ALA A 428 -3.64 -21.08 7.95
C ALA A 428 -4.91 -20.37 7.44
N ARG A 429 -6.07 -20.62 8.07
CA ARG A 429 -7.35 -20.03 7.67
C ARG A 429 -7.61 -18.59 8.19
N SER A 430 -6.79 -18.07 9.07
CA SER A 430 -6.90 -16.69 9.59
C SER A 430 -5.79 -15.78 9.08
N LEU A 431 -4.66 -16.33 8.66
CA LEU A 431 -3.53 -15.57 8.14
C LEU A 431 -3.91 -14.72 6.93
N LYS A 432 -3.55 -13.44 7.03
CA LYS A 432 -3.64 -12.43 5.98
C LYS A 432 -2.26 -11.98 5.51
N LYS A 433 -1.31 -11.85 6.44
CA LYS A 433 0.06 -11.41 6.16
C LYS A 433 1.08 -12.37 6.74
N LEU A 434 2.01 -12.81 5.90
CA LEU A 434 3.08 -13.72 6.27
C LEU A 434 4.41 -13.22 5.71
N TRP A 435 5.28 -12.74 6.59
CA TRP A 435 6.62 -12.28 6.24
C TRP A 435 7.66 -13.22 6.84
N LEU A 436 8.43 -13.86 5.98
CA LEU A 436 9.48 -14.83 6.33
C LEU A 436 10.80 -14.50 5.63
N SER A 437 10.95 -13.28 5.10
CA SER A 437 12.14 -12.87 4.35
C SER A 437 13.42 -13.09 5.14
N ASP A 438 14.49 -13.53 4.49
CA ASP A 438 15.81 -13.78 5.08
C ASP A 438 15.79 -14.76 6.26
N SER A 439 14.78 -15.64 6.33
CA SER A 439 14.72 -16.74 7.30
C SER A 439 15.28 -18.06 6.75
N GLY A 440 15.43 -19.06 7.63
CA GLY A 440 15.88 -20.40 7.28
C GLY A 440 14.80 -21.31 6.67
N VAL A 441 13.63 -20.76 6.31
CA VAL A 441 12.49 -21.56 5.82
C VAL A 441 12.78 -22.15 4.44
N THR A 442 12.49 -23.45 4.30
CA THR A 442 12.64 -24.19 3.03
C THR A 442 11.31 -24.66 2.44
N SER A 443 10.24 -24.65 3.23
CA SER A 443 8.91 -25.12 2.83
C SER A 443 7.82 -24.31 3.49
N ILE A 444 6.76 -24.03 2.72
CA ILE A 444 5.57 -23.31 3.18
C ILE A 444 4.31 -24.21 3.23
N GLU A 445 4.47 -25.53 3.31
CA GLU A 445 3.34 -26.48 3.35
C GLU A 445 2.36 -26.21 4.50
N ALA A 446 2.85 -25.62 5.60
CA ALA A 446 2.03 -25.25 6.75
C ALA A 446 0.85 -24.34 6.40
N ILE A 447 0.94 -23.56 5.32
CA ILE A 447 -0.09 -22.62 4.88
C ILE A 447 -0.87 -23.09 3.63
N ALA A 448 -0.78 -24.37 3.25
CA ALA A 448 -1.49 -24.89 2.06
C ALA A 448 -3.02 -24.71 2.12
N GLY A 449 -3.59 -24.61 3.33
CA GLY A 449 -5.01 -24.34 3.55
C GLY A 449 -5.39 -22.87 3.71
N ALA A 450 -4.46 -21.94 3.47
CA ALA A 450 -4.72 -20.52 3.62
C ALA A 450 -5.55 -19.99 2.46
N THR A 451 -6.66 -19.33 2.78
CA THR A 451 -7.61 -18.78 1.79
C THR A 451 -7.72 -17.27 1.83
N HIS A 452 -7.10 -16.63 2.81
CA HIS A 452 -7.20 -15.19 3.08
C HIS A 452 -5.85 -14.48 3.08
N LEU A 453 -4.76 -15.13 2.63
CA LEU A 453 -3.48 -14.42 2.51
C LEU A 453 -3.57 -13.33 1.44
N GLU A 454 -3.33 -12.11 1.88
CA GLU A 454 -3.26 -10.89 1.09
C GLU A 454 -1.79 -10.58 0.75
N GLU A 455 -0.86 -10.88 1.66
CA GLU A 455 0.55 -10.49 1.52
C GLU A 455 1.48 -11.61 1.98
N VAL A 456 2.39 -12.03 1.09
CA VAL A 456 3.39 -13.07 1.35
C VAL A 456 4.77 -12.59 0.91
N GLU A 457 5.70 -12.52 1.85
CA GLU A 457 7.10 -12.12 1.60
C GLU A 457 8.04 -13.27 1.99
N LEU A 458 8.70 -13.87 1.01
CA LEU A 458 9.62 -15.01 1.16
C LEU A 458 11.02 -14.68 0.62
N ASN A 459 11.37 -13.40 0.51
CA ASN A 459 12.62 -12.96 -0.12
C ASN A 459 13.82 -13.57 0.62
N GLY A 460 14.86 -14.02 -0.08
CA GLY A 460 16.06 -14.57 0.54
C GLY A 460 15.89 -15.93 1.25
N THR A 461 14.70 -16.54 1.20
CA THR A 461 14.48 -17.89 1.75
C THR A 461 14.96 -18.99 0.79
N ALA A 462 15.09 -20.22 1.31
CA ALA A 462 15.42 -21.40 0.52
C ALA A 462 14.17 -22.12 -0.05
N VAL A 463 13.02 -21.43 -0.10
CA VAL A 463 11.79 -21.98 -0.68
C VAL A 463 11.95 -22.20 -2.18
N THR A 464 11.51 -23.38 -2.64
CA THR A 464 11.50 -23.76 -4.06
C THR A 464 10.09 -24.03 -4.59
N ASP A 465 9.19 -24.52 -3.73
CA ASP A 465 7.82 -24.89 -4.07
C ASP A 465 6.84 -23.94 -3.38
N ILE A 466 6.07 -23.23 -4.21
CA ILE A 466 5.03 -22.30 -3.77
C ILE A 466 3.61 -22.83 -4.01
N THR A 467 3.45 -24.10 -4.38
CA THR A 467 2.14 -24.76 -4.57
C THR A 467 1.16 -24.51 -3.40
N PRO A 468 1.60 -24.46 -2.13
CA PRO A 468 0.73 -24.11 -1.00
C PRO A 468 -0.02 -22.77 -1.14
N LEU A 469 0.47 -21.83 -1.95
CA LEU A 469 -0.21 -20.55 -2.20
C LEU A 469 -1.46 -20.66 -3.09
N THR A 470 -1.71 -21.81 -3.72
CA THR A 470 -2.85 -22.01 -4.64
C THR A 470 -4.20 -21.68 -4.00
N ALA A 471 -4.37 -22.00 -2.71
CA ALA A 471 -5.60 -21.71 -1.98
C ALA A 471 -5.82 -20.21 -1.72
N SER A 472 -4.75 -19.42 -1.66
CA SER A 472 -4.77 -17.97 -1.45
C SER A 472 -4.71 -17.15 -2.74
N ALA A 473 -4.61 -17.79 -3.91
CA ALA A 473 -4.40 -17.07 -5.17
C ALA A 473 -5.41 -15.91 -5.35
N ARG A 474 -6.70 -16.13 -5.05
CA ARG A 474 -7.76 -15.13 -5.24
C ARG A 474 -7.73 -13.95 -4.25
N SER A 475 -7.05 -14.08 -3.11
CA SER A 475 -6.94 -13.03 -2.08
C SER A 475 -5.59 -12.32 -2.13
N LEU A 476 -4.57 -12.91 -2.76
CA LEU A 476 -3.22 -12.38 -2.78
C LEU A 476 -3.13 -11.04 -3.53
N GLU A 477 -2.65 -10.02 -2.84
CA GLU A 477 -2.39 -8.66 -3.32
C GLU A 477 -0.90 -8.41 -3.54
N LYS A 478 -0.04 -9.02 -2.72
CA LYS A 478 1.41 -8.84 -2.79
C LYS A 478 2.17 -10.15 -2.62
N LEU A 479 3.18 -10.35 -3.47
CA LEU A 479 4.04 -11.52 -3.44
C LEU A 479 5.51 -11.14 -3.66
N GLY A 480 6.34 -11.35 -2.64
CA GLY A 480 7.80 -11.28 -2.73
C GLY A 480 8.44 -12.66 -2.72
N LEU A 481 9.18 -12.97 -3.78
CA LEU A 481 9.97 -14.21 -3.94
C LEU A 481 11.43 -13.91 -4.32
N ALA A 482 11.90 -12.69 -4.10
CA ALA A 482 13.22 -12.25 -4.51
C ALA A 482 14.31 -13.15 -3.93
N ASN A 483 15.29 -13.53 -4.74
CA ASN A 483 16.43 -14.38 -4.38
C ASN A 483 16.05 -15.75 -3.81
N THR A 484 14.86 -16.27 -4.14
CA THR A 484 14.49 -17.67 -3.88
C THR A 484 14.90 -18.58 -5.03
N SER A 485 14.80 -19.90 -4.83
CA SER A 485 15.08 -20.91 -5.87
C SER A 485 13.82 -21.38 -6.60
N VAL A 486 12.74 -20.61 -6.55
CA VAL A 486 11.47 -20.89 -7.24
C VAL A 486 11.67 -20.88 -8.76
N THR A 487 11.11 -21.90 -9.43
CA THR A 487 11.16 -22.06 -10.90
C THR A 487 9.80 -21.87 -11.58
N SER A 488 8.71 -21.94 -10.83
CA SER A 488 7.35 -21.84 -11.37
C SER A 488 6.45 -21.04 -10.43
N ILE A 489 5.61 -20.19 -11.02
CA ILE A 489 4.59 -19.41 -10.33
C ILE A 489 3.16 -19.89 -10.67
N ALA A 490 2.99 -21.13 -11.14
CA ALA A 490 1.67 -21.68 -11.49
C ALA A 490 0.66 -21.63 -10.32
N ALA A 491 1.13 -21.65 -9.07
CA ALA A 491 0.31 -21.52 -7.87
C ALA A 491 -0.53 -20.23 -7.83
N ILE A 492 -0.09 -19.16 -8.51
CA ILE A 492 -0.80 -17.88 -8.54
C ILE A 492 -1.59 -17.64 -9.85
N ALA A 493 -1.81 -18.66 -10.67
CA ALA A 493 -2.55 -18.52 -11.94
C ALA A 493 -4.00 -18.03 -11.77
N GLY A 494 -4.57 -18.13 -10.57
CA GLY A 494 -5.90 -17.62 -10.23
C GLY A 494 -5.90 -16.25 -9.55
N ALA A 495 -4.76 -15.55 -9.50
CA ALA A 495 -4.62 -14.35 -8.70
C ALA A 495 -5.14 -13.09 -9.38
N THR A 496 -6.37 -12.72 -9.04
CA THR A 496 -7.08 -11.59 -9.65
C THR A 496 -6.86 -10.26 -8.93
N GLN A 497 -6.25 -10.28 -7.74
CA GLN A 497 -6.07 -9.12 -6.87
C GLN A 497 -4.60 -8.66 -6.75
N LEU A 498 -3.64 -9.36 -7.37
CA LEU A 498 -2.22 -9.02 -7.24
C LEU A 498 -1.95 -7.61 -7.78
N GLU A 499 -1.35 -6.79 -6.92
CA GLU A 499 -0.89 -5.44 -7.20
C GLU A 499 0.65 -5.38 -7.30
N TYR A 500 1.34 -6.23 -6.54
CA TYR A 500 2.80 -6.26 -6.42
C TYR A 500 3.34 -7.69 -6.56
N VAL A 501 4.33 -7.87 -7.45
CA VAL A 501 5.07 -9.12 -7.59
C VAL A 501 6.56 -8.83 -7.74
N ASP A 502 7.38 -9.45 -6.89
CA ASP A 502 8.85 -9.45 -6.99
C ASP A 502 9.40 -10.86 -7.17
N LEU A 503 9.95 -11.13 -8.35
CA LEU A 503 10.62 -12.37 -8.74
C LEU A 503 12.12 -12.17 -8.98
N THR A 504 12.72 -11.14 -8.38
CA THR A 504 14.14 -10.80 -8.56
C THR A 504 15.02 -12.01 -8.29
N GLY A 505 15.98 -12.32 -9.16
CA GLY A 505 16.94 -13.41 -8.94
C GLY A 505 16.34 -14.82 -8.85
N THR A 506 15.06 -15.01 -9.19
CA THR A 506 14.44 -16.34 -9.27
C THR A 506 14.81 -17.05 -10.58
N LYS A 507 14.47 -18.35 -10.65
CA LYS A 507 14.65 -19.18 -11.85
C LYS A 507 13.37 -19.29 -12.68
N VAL A 508 12.42 -18.38 -12.47
CA VAL A 508 11.15 -18.34 -13.20
C VAL A 508 11.42 -17.91 -14.64
N THR A 509 10.86 -18.66 -15.59
CA THR A 509 10.88 -18.35 -17.03
C THR A 509 9.49 -18.06 -17.58
N ASP A 510 8.46 -18.76 -17.08
CA ASP A 510 7.07 -18.59 -17.50
C ASP A 510 6.32 -17.70 -16.51
N ILE A 511 5.88 -16.54 -17.01
CA ILE A 511 5.09 -15.57 -16.26
C ILE A 511 3.60 -15.53 -16.69
N THR A 512 3.14 -16.48 -17.52
CA THR A 512 1.73 -16.61 -17.93
C THR A 512 0.73 -16.64 -16.76
N PRO A 513 1.06 -17.19 -15.57
CA PRO A 513 0.18 -17.11 -14.41
C PRO A 513 -0.23 -15.67 -14.01
N LEU A 514 0.55 -14.64 -14.37
CA LEU A 514 0.22 -13.23 -14.10
C LEU A 514 -0.91 -12.66 -14.95
N THR A 515 -1.36 -13.36 -16.00
CA THR A 515 -2.48 -12.93 -16.85
C THR A 515 -3.81 -12.73 -16.11
N ALA A 516 -3.98 -13.38 -14.95
CA ALA A 516 -5.14 -13.16 -14.08
C ALA A 516 -5.14 -11.78 -13.41
N SER A 517 -3.96 -11.16 -13.25
CA SER A 517 -3.73 -9.94 -12.48
C SER A 517 -3.61 -8.67 -13.35
N LEU A 518 -3.82 -8.77 -14.67
CA LEU A 518 -3.58 -7.66 -15.62
C LEU A 518 -4.39 -6.38 -15.30
N ARG A 519 -5.51 -6.53 -14.58
CA ARG A 519 -6.36 -5.40 -14.21
C ARG A 519 -5.95 -4.73 -12.91
N THR A 520 -5.11 -5.34 -12.10
CA THR A 520 -4.74 -4.87 -10.75
C THR A 520 -3.25 -4.64 -10.57
N LEU A 521 -2.41 -5.30 -11.37
CA LEU A 521 -0.96 -5.25 -11.20
C LEU A 521 -0.41 -3.84 -11.44
N LYS A 522 0.22 -3.28 -10.41
CA LYS A 522 0.83 -1.94 -10.41
C LYS A 522 2.36 -2.00 -10.46
N LYS A 523 2.95 -3.03 -9.84
CA LYS A 523 4.41 -3.17 -9.76
C LYS A 523 4.84 -4.60 -10.06
N LEU A 524 5.77 -4.71 -11.01
CA LEU A 524 6.35 -5.97 -11.43
C LEU A 524 7.88 -5.89 -11.46
N VAL A 525 8.52 -6.71 -10.63
CA VAL A 525 9.97 -6.77 -10.52
C VAL A 525 10.43 -8.16 -10.95
N LEU A 526 11.16 -8.25 -12.06
CA LEU A 526 11.71 -9.47 -12.65
C LEU A 526 13.24 -9.40 -12.76
N SER A 527 13.89 -8.48 -12.05
CA SER A 527 15.32 -8.21 -12.22
C SER A 527 16.16 -9.47 -12.01
N LYS A 528 17.13 -9.74 -12.88
CA LYS A 528 18.01 -10.92 -12.80
C LYS A 528 17.27 -12.26 -12.78
N SER A 529 16.00 -12.29 -13.20
CA SER A 529 15.27 -13.54 -13.44
C SER A 529 15.68 -14.15 -14.77
N SER A 530 15.20 -15.38 -15.03
CA SER A 530 15.46 -16.11 -16.29
C SER A 530 14.42 -15.84 -17.38
N VAL A 531 13.60 -14.80 -17.22
CA VAL A 531 12.56 -14.43 -18.18
C VAL A 531 13.17 -13.90 -19.48
N THR A 532 12.66 -14.38 -20.61
CA THR A 532 13.08 -13.98 -21.97
C THR A 532 12.03 -13.13 -22.70
N GLY A 533 10.78 -13.13 -22.25
CA GLY A 533 9.66 -12.43 -22.88
C GLY A 533 8.64 -11.95 -21.85
N ILE A 534 7.88 -10.91 -22.20
CA ILE A 534 6.89 -10.27 -21.32
C ILE A 534 5.50 -10.15 -21.98
N GLU A 535 5.21 -10.97 -22.99
CA GLU A 535 3.92 -11.00 -23.68
C GLU A 535 2.73 -11.32 -22.76
N ALA A 536 2.98 -12.07 -21.67
CA ALA A 536 1.97 -12.40 -20.66
C ALA A 536 1.36 -11.15 -19.99
N ILE A 537 2.08 -10.02 -19.97
CA ILE A 537 1.60 -8.76 -19.39
C ILE A 537 1.07 -7.76 -20.42
N ALA A 538 0.92 -8.15 -21.69
CA ALA A 538 0.50 -7.26 -22.78
C ALA A 538 -0.86 -6.55 -22.56
N GLY A 539 -1.73 -7.11 -21.72
CA GLY A 539 -3.02 -6.52 -21.36
C GLY A 539 -3.02 -5.73 -20.05
N ALA A 540 -1.87 -5.56 -19.39
CA ALA A 540 -1.80 -4.80 -18.16
C ALA A 540 -1.97 -3.31 -18.43
N THR A 541 -2.90 -2.65 -17.76
CA THR A 541 -3.20 -1.22 -17.97
C THR A 541 -2.83 -0.35 -16.78
N GLN A 542 -2.51 -0.95 -15.63
CA GLN A 542 -2.25 -0.24 -14.37
C GLN A 542 -0.78 -0.34 -13.91
N LEU A 543 0.13 -0.91 -14.70
CA LEU A 543 1.54 -0.99 -14.32
C LEU A 543 2.15 0.41 -14.22
N GLU A 544 2.60 0.76 -13.02
CA GLU A 544 3.30 2.00 -12.70
C GLU A 544 4.82 1.77 -12.65
N GLU A 545 5.26 0.61 -12.16
CA GLU A 545 6.68 0.28 -12.00
C GLU A 545 7.01 -1.08 -12.61
N VAL A 546 7.97 -1.09 -13.55
CA VAL A 546 8.46 -2.33 -14.17
C VAL A 546 9.99 -2.38 -14.10
N ASN A 547 10.52 -3.45 -13.48
CA ASN A 547 11.95 -3.70 -13.40
C ASN A 547 12.34 -5.01 -14.09
N LEU A 548 13.06 -4.90 -15.19
CA LEU A 548 13.60 -5.99 -16.00
C LEU A 548 15.14 -5.96 -16.04
N ASN A 549 15.79 -5.27 -15.09
CA ASN A 549 17.25 -5.15 -15.07
C ASN A 549 17.92 -6.53 -15.08
N GLY A 550 18.92 -6.74 -15.93
CA GLY A 550 19.70 -7.98 -16.00
C GLY A 550 18.89 -9.21 -16.43
N THR A 551 17.79 -9.01 -17.16
CA THR A 551 17.02 -10.10 -17.78
C THR A 551 17.47 -10.33 -19.23
N ASN A 552 17.03 -11.43 -19.84
CA ASN A 552 17.29 -11.73 -21.25
C ASN A 552 16.19 -11.20 -22.19
N VAL A 553 15.35 -10.28 -21.72
CA VAL A 553 14.27 -9.70 -22.51
C VAL A 553 14.85 -8.84 -23.64
N THR A 554 14.39 -9.08 -24.87
CA THR A 554 14.78 -8.31 -26.06
C THR A 554 13.65 -7.44 -26.62
N ASP A 555 12.40 -7.87 -26.40
CA ASP A 555 11.19 -7.19 -26.88
C ASP A 555 10.33 -6.75 -25.69
N VAL A 556 9.91 -5.49 -25.72
CA VAL A 556 9.09 -4.86 -24.67
C VAL A 556 7.68 -4.50 -25.15
N ALA A 557 7.21 -5.04 -26.28
CA ALA A 557 5.86 -4.83 -26.80
C ALA A 557 4.75 -5.15 -25.76
N GLY A 558 5.03 -6.04 -24.80
CA GLY A 558 4.14 -6.31 -23.66
C GLY A 558 3.83 -5.10 -22.77
N LEU A 559 4.55 -3.98 -22.90
CA LEU A 559 4.32 -2.76 -22.12
C LEU A 559 3.37 -1.76 -22.78
N THR A 560 2.94 -1.98 -24.03
CA THR A 560 2.15 -0.99 -24.78
C THR A 560 0.85 -0.59 -24.09
N ALA A 561 0.13 -1.54 -23.49
CA ALA A 561 -1.11 -1.24 -22.76
C ALA A 561 -0.88 -0.47 -21.45
N SER A 562 0.32 -0.55 -20.88
CA SER A 562 0.71 0.14 -19.64
C SER A 562 1.38 1.48 -19.88
N ALA A 563 1.67 1.85 -21.13
CA ALA A 563 2.47 3.04 -21.44
C ALA A 563 1.95 4.30 -20.72
N SER A 564 0.63 4.53 -20.72
CA SER A 564 0.03 5.72 -20.11
C SER A 564 0.05 5.74 -18.57
N SER A 565 0.27 4.62 -17.89
CA SER A 565 0.33 4.51 -16.42
C SER A 565 1.75 4.36 -15.87
N LEU A 566 2.71 3.95 -16.71
CA LEU A 566 4.11 3.77 -16.30
C LEU A 566 4.75 5.06 -15.78
N LYS A 567 5.34 4.95 -14.59
CA LYS A 567 6.15 5.99 -13.93
C LYS A 567 7.62 5.61 -13.88
N LYS A 568 7.95 4.34 -13.67
CA LYS A 568 9.34 3.87 -13.58
C LYS A 568 9.58 2.63 -14.44
N LEU A 569 10.61 2.69 -15.27
CA LEU A 569 11.00 1.60 -16.14
C LEU A 569 12.52 1.37 -16.07
N TRP A 570 12.90 0.18 -15.59
CA TRP A 570 14.29 -0.22 -15.52
C TRP A 570 14.54 -1.44 -16.42
N LEU A 571 15.40 -1.26 -17.42
CA LEU A 571 15.76 -2.24 -18.45
C LEU A 571 17.28 -2.44 -18.54
N SER A 572 18.02 -2.01 -17.52
CA SER A 572 19.48 -2.01 -17.53
C SER A 572 20.04 -3.40 -17.76
N ASP A 573 21.12 -3.52 -18.52
CA ASP A 573 21.81 -4.80 -18.80
C ASP A 573 20.87 -5.87 -19.39
N SER A 574 19.86 -5.45 -20.16
CA SER A 574 18.95 -6.34 -20.89
C SER A 574 19.27 -6.39 -22.39
N GLY A 575 18.61 -7.31 -23.10
CA GLY A 575 18.77 -7.48 -24.55
C GLY A 575 17.98 -6.49 -25.41
N VAL A 576 17.30 -5.51 -24.81
CA VAL A 576 16.33 -4.63 -25.48
C VAL A 576 16.99 -3.78 -26.57
N THR A 577 16.37 -3.76 -27.74
CA THR A 577 16.84 -3.00 -28.92
C THR A 577 15.95 -1.80 -29.27
N SER A 578 14.68 -1.81 -28.86
CA SER A 578 13.70 -0.74 -29.12
C SER A 578 12.81 -0.53 -27.91
N ILE A 579 12.39 0.72 -27.71
CA ILE A 579 11.45 1.15 -26.67
C ILE A 579 10.19 1.79 -27.27
N GLU A 580 9.87 1.53 -28.54
CA GLU A 580 8.67 2.07 -29.19
C GLU A 580 7.37 1.70 -28.44
N ALA A 581 7.37 0.55 -27.76
CA ALA A 581 6.25 0.10 -26.94
C ALA A 581 5.80 1.11 -25.88
N ILE A 582 6.69 2.01 -25.42
CA ILE A 582 6.39 3.04 -24.43
C ILE A 582 6.24 4.44 -25.03
N ALA A 583 6.07 4.57 -26.35
CA ALA A 583 5.91 5.87 -27.02
C ALA A 583 4.73 6.72 -26.51
N GLY A 584 3.71 6.07 -25.93
CA GLY A 584 2.55 6.73 -25.32
C GLY A 584 2.74 7.11 -23.84
N ALA A 585 3.94 6.94 -23.27
CA ALA A 585 4.16 7.11 -21.85
C ALA A 585 4.31 8.58 -21.45
N THR A 586 3.27 9.14 -20.85
CA THR A 586 3.22 10.56 -20.45
C THR A 586 3.62 10.80 -18.99
N GLN A 587 3.69 9.74 -18.18
CA GLN A 587 3.94 9.82 -16.73
C GLN A 587 5.31 9.27 -16.31
N LEU A 588 6.19 8.89 -17.25
CA LEU A 588 7.50 8.33 -16.91
C LEU A 588 8.39 9.37 -16.22
N GLU A 589 8.73 9.10 -14.97
CA GLU A 589 9.62 9.87 -14.10
C GLU A 589 11.05 9.32 -14.16
N GLU A 590 11.21 7.99 -14.23
CA GLU A 590 12.52 7.33 -14.20
C GLU A 590 12.64 6.25 -15.27
N VAL A 591 13.65 6.38 -16.13
CA VAL A 591 13.97 5.41 -17.17
C VAL A 591 15.45 5.05 -17.12
N ASN A 592 15.74 3.75 -17.00
CA ASN A 592 17.11 3.25 -17.05
C ASN A 592 17.28 2.22 -18.17
N LEU A 593 18.04 2.59 -19.20
CA LEU A 593 18.40 1.78 -20.37
C LEU A 593 19.91 1.52 -20.43
N ASN A 594 20.61 1.65 -19.29
CA ASN A 594 22.06 1.43 -19.26
C ASN A 594 22.40 0.01 -19.74
N GLY A 595 23.44 -0.17 -20.54
CA GLY A 595 23.88 -1.49 -21.00
C GLY A 595 22.89 -2.21 -21.94
N THR A 596 21.88 -1.49 -22.46
CA THR A 596 20.96 -2.03 -23.49
C THR A 596 21.53 -1.86 -24.90
N LYS A 597 20.86 -2.46 -25.89
CA LYS A 597 21.18 -2.31 -27.32
C LYS A 597 20.34 -1.23 -28.01
N VAL A 598 19.68 -0.37 -27.23
CA VAL A 598 18.85 0.72 -27.75
C VAL A 598 19.74 1.74 -28.48
N THR A 599 19.29 2.16 -29.66
CA THR A 599 19.96 3.20 -30.48
C THR A 599 19.07 4.42 -30.69
N ASP A 600 17.75 4.22 -30.72
CA ASP A 600 16.75 5.27 -30.84
C ASP A 600 15.89 5.35 -29.56
N ILE A 601 15.74 6.56 -29.05
CA ILE A 601 14.96 6.86 -27.85
C ILE A 601 13.71 7.71 -28.15
N ALA A 602 13.25 7.77 -29.41
CA ALA A 602 12.04 8.49 -29.79
C ALA A 602 10.80 8.10 -28.97
N GLY A 603 10.76 6.87 -28.45
CA GLY A 603 9.74 6.39 -27.51
C GLY A 603 9.63 7.21 -26.21
N LEU A 604 10.62 8.04 -25.85
CA LEU A 604 10.59 8.91 -24.67
C LEU A 604 9.99 10.31 -24.94
N THR A 605 9.60 10.62 -26.18
CA THR A 605 9.14 11.97 -26.55
C THR A 605 7.92 12.41 -25.75
N ALA A 606 6.99 11.49 -25.46
CA ALA A 606 5.79 11.78 -24.66
C ALA A 606 6.10 12.03 -23.18
N SER A 607 7.23 11.53 -22.67
CA SER A 607 7.64 11.60 -21.27
C SER A 607 8.47 12.84 -20.92
N ARG A 608 8.84 13.67 -21.90
CA ARG A 608 9.77 14.80 -21.68
C ARG A 608 9.35 15.74 -20.54
N SER A 609 8.06 15.93 -20.31
CA SER A 609 7.56 16.83 -19.26
C SER A 609 7.56 16.22 -17.85
N SER A 610 7.67 14.90 -17.73
CA SER A 610 7.64 14.16 -16.46
C SER A 610 9.00 13.56 -16.08
N LEU A 611 9.89 13.33 -17.05
CA LEU A 611 11.15 12.62 -16.83
C LEU A 611 12.11 13.39 -15.91
N GLU A 612 12.48 12.75 -14.80
CA GLU A 612 13.41 13.25 -13.78
C GLU A 612 14.77 12.56 -13.86
N LYS A 613 14.78 11.27 -14.23
CA LYS A 613 15.99 10.45 -14.27
C LYS A 613 16.08 9.65 -15.57
N LEU A 614 17.23 9.77 -16.23
CA LEU A 614 17.51 9.07 -17.48
C LEU A 614 18.89 8.41 -17.47
N GLY A 615 18.93 7.09 -17.57
CA GLY A 615 20.13 6.31 -17.81
C GLY A 615 20.19 5.78 -19.23
N LEU A 616 21.26 6.11 -19.96
CA LEU A 616 21.56 5.61 -21.30
C LEU A 616 23.01 5.09 -21.41
N ALA A 617 23.69 4.91 -20.28
CA ALA A 617 25.10 4.55 -20.26
C ALA A 617 25.37 3.25 -21.02
N ASN A 618 26.48 3.12 -21.72
CA ASN A 618 26.83 1.88 -22.44
C ASN A 618 25.74 1.41 -23.44
N SER A 619 24.98 2.34 -24.01
CA SER A 619 23.98 2.06 -25.05
C SER A 619 24.47 2.45 -26.45
N GLY A 620 23.70 2.11 -27.48
CA GLY A 620 23.98 2.47 -28.86
C GLY A 620 23.52 3.88 -29.25
N VAL A 621 23.04 4.69 -28.31
CA VAL A 621 22.41 5.99 -28.57
C VAL A 621 23.42 7.00 -29.10
N THR A 622 23.04 7.69 -30.19
CA THR A 622 23.83 8.77 -30.81
C THR A 622 23.20 10.15 -30.65
N SER A 623 21.91 10.22 -30.32
CA SER A 623 21.17 11.48 -30.18
C SER A 623 20.18 11.41 -29.02
N ILE A 624 20.08 12.52 -28.29
CA ILE A 624 19.10 12.71 -27.21
C ILE A 624 18.00 13.71 -27.58
N ALA A 625 17.78 13.96 -28.88
CA ALA A 625 16.77 14.93 -29.34
C ALA A 625 15.34 14.63 -28.85
N ALA A 626 15.01 13.37 -28.57
CA ALA A 626 13.69 12.95 -28.06
C ALA A 626 13.32 13.60 -26.72
N ILE A 627 14.33 13.96 -25.91
CA ILE A 627 14.12 14.64 -24.62
C ILE A 627 14.26 16.17 -24.72
N ALA A 628 14.28 16.74 -25.93
CA ALA A 628 14.29 18.18 -26.10
C ALA A 628 13.04 18.84 -25.46
N GLY A 629 13.28 19.81 -24.58
CA GLY A 629 12.22 20.44 -23.81
C GLY A 629 11.89 19.74 -22.48
N ALA A 630 12.69 18.77 -22.05
CA ALA A 630 12.53 18.17 -20.74
C ALA A 630 12.92 19.16 -19.62
N THR A 631 11.96 19.55 -18.79
CA THR A 631 12.18 20.58 -17.76
C THR A 631 12.49 20.00 -16.38
N GLN A 632 12.19 18.72 -16.16
CA GLN A 632 12.27 18.07 -14.84
C GLN A 632 13.52 17.21 -14.63
N LEU A 633 14.37 17.03 -15.65
CA LEU A 633 15.54 16.16 -15.54
C LEU A 633 16.51 16.62 -14.46
N GLU A 634 16.71 15.77 -13.46
CA GLU A 634 17.66 15.95 -12.38
C GLU A 634 18.93 15.12 -12.57
N TYR A 635 18.81 13.91 -13.13
CA TYR A 635 19.92 12.97 -13.30
C TYR A 635 19.95 12.42 -14.72
N VAL A 636 21.08 12.61 -15.41
CA VAL A 636 21.27 12.14 -16.78
C VAL A 636 22.61 11.41 -16.90
N ASN A 637 22.57 10.13 -17.27
CA ASN A 637 23.76 9.33 -17.50
C ASN A 637 23.91 8.95 -18.98
N LEU A 638 24.93 9.48 -19.64
CA LEU A 638 25.30 9.25 -21.03
C LEU A 638 26.72 8.66 -21.16
N ASP A 639 27.25 8.06 -20.09
CA ASP A 639 28.57 7.42 -20.10
C ASP A 639 28.66 6.39 -21.24
N ASP A 640 29.81 6.33 -21.90
CA ASP A 640 30.09 5.35 -22.96
C ASP A 640 29.05 5.34 -24.10
N THR A 641 28.42 6.48 -24.38
CA THR A 641 27.54 6.68 -25.54
C THR A 641 28.24 7.38 -26.70
N LYS A 642 27.59 7.40 -27.86
CA LYS A 642 28.08 8.13 -29.05
C LYS A 642 27.42 9.51 -29.20
N VAL A 643 26.83 10.03 -28.12
CA VAL A 643 26.20 11.36 -28.13
C VAL A 643 27.25 12.44 -28.27
N THR A 644 27.01 13.38 -29.20
CA THR A 644 27.85 14.56 -29.42
C THR A 644 27.15 15.85 -29.02
N ASP A 645 25.84 15.92 -29.23
CA ASP A 645 25.02 17.09 -28.97
C ASP A 645 24.19 16.91 -27.68
N ILE A 646 24.47 17.77 -26.70
CA ILE A 646 23.76 17.83 -25.42
C ILE A 646 22.85 19.06 -25.30
N THR A 647 22.63 19.81 -26.38
CA THR A 647 21.72 20.97 -26.43
C THR A 647 20.30 20.66 -25.92
N PRO A 648 19.73 19.44 -26.12
CA PRO A 648 18.43 19.10 -25.54
C PRO A 648 18.32 19.28 -24.02
N LEU A 649 19.44 19.25 -23.28
CA LEU A 649 19.47 19.45 -21.83
C LEU A 649 19.30 20.92 -21.39
N THR A 650 19.33 21.88 -22.31
CA THR A 650 19.13 23.31 -22.01
C THR A 650 17.77 23.62 -21.37
N ALA A 651 16.77 22.76 -21.56
CA ALA A 651 15.47 22.90 -20.91
C ALA A 651 15.50 22.55 -19.41
N SER A 652 16.50 21.78 -18.95
CA SER A 652 16.61 21.24 -17.59
C SER A 652 17.57 22.03 -16.69
N LEU A 653 18.03 23.21 -17.10
CA LEU A 653 19.06 23.97 -16.36
C LEU A 653 18.66 24.36 -14.92
N ARG A 654 17.36 24.38 -14.62
CA ARG A 654 16.86 24.71 -13.28
C ARG A 654 16.78 23.51 -12.34
N THR A 655 16.88 22.30 -12.86
CA THR A 655 16.60 21.04 -12.15
C THR A 655 17.78 20.07 -12.20
N LEU A 656 18.63 20.13 -13.23
CA LEU A 656 19.74 19.21 -13.43
C LEU A 656 20.76 19.27 -12.28
N LYS A 657 20.93 18.15 -11.57
CA LYS A 657 21.83 17.98 -10.42
C LYS A 657 23.08 17.19 -10.78
N LYS A 658 22.96 16.11 -11.57
CA LYS A 658 24.10 15.25 -11.93
C LYS A 658 24.08 14.83 -13.38
N LEU A 659 25.23 14.97 -14.04
CA LEU A 659 25.40 14.63 -15.45
C LEU A 659 26.67 13.80 -15.65
N TRP A 660 26.51 12.60 -16.21
CA TRP A 660 27.61 11.72 -16.55
C TRP A 660 27.79 11.67 -18.06
N LEU A 661 28.99 12.03 -18.55
CA LEU A 661 29.36 12.09 -19.97
C LEU A 661 30.67 11.32 -20.24
N ALA A 662 31.14 10.50 -19.30
CA ALA A 662 32.43 9.83 -19.42
C ALA A 662 32.50 9.00 -20.70
N ASN A 663 33.64 9.04 -21.39
CA ASN A 663 33.88 8.37 -22.68
C ASN A 663 32.84 8.67 -23.78
N SER A 664 32.08 9.76 -23.66
CA SER A 664 31.19 10.22 -24.72
C SER A 664 31.95 11.01 -25.80
N SER A 665 31.28 11.30 -26.92
CA SER A 665 31.83 12.10 -28.02
C SER A 665 31.55 13.61 -27.88
N VAL A 666 31.16 14.06 -26.69
CA VAL A 666 30.88 15.48 -26.40
C VAL A 666 32.17 16.29 -26.45
N THR A 667 32.10 17.45 -27.13
CA THR A 667 33.22 18.37 -27.31
C THR A 667 33.02 19.73 -26.63
N SER A 668 31.76 20.08 -26.29
CA SER A 668 31.40 21.32 -25.62
C SER A 668 30.33 21.06 -24.56
N ILE A 669 30.38 21.85 -23.48
CA ILE A 669 29.40 21.84 -22.39
C ILE A 669 28.66 23.18 -22.23
N GLU A 670 28.68 24.02 -23.27
CA GLU A 670 27.98 25.31 -23.27
C GLU A 670 26.48 25.16 -22.98
N ALA A 671 25.88 24.07 -23.46
CA ALA A 671 24.48 23.73 -23.24
C ALA A 671 24.09 23.65 -21.75
N ILE A 672 25.05 23.44 -20.84
CA ILE A 672 24.81 23.32 -19.39
C ILE A 672 25.45 24.43 -18.56
N ALA A 673 26.01 25.47 -19.19
CA ALA A 673 26.68 26.58 -18.49
C ALA A 673 25.78 27.28 -17.46
N GLY A 674 24.47 27.34 -17.72
CA GLY A 674 23.47 27.97 -16.84
C GLY A 674 22.85 27.04 -15.79
N ALA A 675 23.34 25.82 -15.61
CA ALA A 675 22.72 24.83 -14.73
C ALA A 675 22.96 25.16 -13.25
N SER A 676 22.02 25.84 -12.60
CA SER A 676 22.22 26.45 -11.27
C SER A 676 22.16 25.46 -10.10
N GLN A 677 21.53 24.30 -10.30
CA GLN A 677 21.44 23.21 -9.32
C GLN A 677 22.48 22.11 -9.55
N LEU A 678 23.38 22.28 -10.53
CA LEU A 678 24.35 21.26 -10.89
C LEU A 678 25.34 21.03 -9.76
N GLU A 679 25.42 19.80 -9.28
CA GLU A 679 26.29 19.37 -8.19
C GLU A 679 27.52 18.65 -8.74
N MET A 680 27.37 17.90 -9.83
CA MET A 680 28.41 17.02 -10.34
C MET A 680 28.32 16.82 -11.86
N VAL A 681 29.48 16.85 -12.52
CA VAL A 681 29.64 16.46 -13.93
C VAL A 681 30.82 15.51 -14.09
N ASP A 682 30.61 14.39 -14.79
CA ASP A 682 31.69 13.50 -15.22
C ASP A 682 32.08 13.74 -16.67
N LEU A 683 33.32 14.18 -16.90
CA LEU A 683 33.88 14.48 -18.23
C LEU A 683 35.05 13.58 -18.60
N ARG A 684 35.33 12.53 -17.80
CA ARG A 684 36.45 11.61 -18.03
C ARG A 684 36.40 11.04 -19.45
N GLY A 685 37.49 11.10 -20.19
CA GLY A 685 37.53 10.55 -21.56
C GLY A 685 36.71 11.32 -22.60
N THR A 686 36.16 12.49 -22.28
CA THR A 686 35.58 13.41 -23.29
C THR A 686 36.66 14.29 -23.94
N LYS A 687 36.28 15.08 -24.94
CA LYS A 687 37.16 16.09 -25.57
C LYS A 687 37.01 17.49 -24.94
N VAL A 688 36.23 17.62 -23.87
CA VAL A 688 35.96 18.90 -23.20
C VAL A 688 37.17 19.31 -22.37
N THR A 689 37.79 20.44 -22.74
CA THR A 689 38.98 20.96 -22.03
C THR A 689 38.66 22.15 -21.14
N ASP A 690 37.76 23.02 -21.61
CA ASP A 690 37.29 24.19 -20.87
C ASP A 690 36.03 23.87 -20.05
N THR A 691 36.12 24.09 -18.74
CA THR A 691 35.00 23.97 -17.80
C THR A 691 34.76 25.24 -16.99
N SER A 692 35.35 26.36 -17.42
CA SER A 692 35.25 27.66 -16.74
C SER A 692 33.83 28.21 -16.68
N MET A 693 32.96 27.75 -17.59
CA MET A 693 31.54 28.11 -17.68
C MET A 693 30.65 27.42 -16.62
N LEU A 694 31.14 26.39 -15.93
CA LEU A 694 30.38 25.73 -14.87
C LEU A 694 30.47 26.51 -13.56
N PRO A 695 29.41 26.50 -12.71
CA PRO A 695 29.48 27.07 -11.36
C PRO A 695 30.64 26.48 -10.55
N ARG A 696 31.32 27.30 -9.74
CA ARG A 696 32.47 26.85 -8.92
C ARG A 696 32.13 25.76 -7.90
N SER A 697 30.86 25.61 -7.53
CA SER A 697 30.35 24.57 -6.63
C SER A 697 30.28 23.18 -7.27
N VAL A 698 30.33 23.08 -8.61
CA VAL A 698 30.19 21.82 -9.35
C VAL A 698 31.43 20.95 -9.15
N LYS A 699 31.23 19.70 -8.72
CA LYS A 699 32.27 18.67 -8.70
C LYS A 699 32.50 18.14 -10.12
N VAL A 700 33.61 18.53 -10.75
CA VAL A 700 33.99 18.04 -12.08
C VAL A 700 34.97 16.87 -11.96
N LYS A 701 34.61 15.71 -12.51
CA LYS A 701 35.54 14.59 -12.72
C LYS A 701 36.15 14.69 -14.13
N ARG A 702 37.47 14.59 -14.25
CA ARG A 702 38.22 14.70 -15.51
C ARG A 702 39.10 13.48 -15.72
#